data_AF-A0A163YWY2-F1
#
_entry.id   AF-A0A163YWY2-F1
#
_cell.length_a   1.000
_cell.length_b   1.000
_cell.length_c   1.000
_cell.angle_alpha   90.00
_cell.angle_beta   90.00
_cell.angle_gamma   90.00
#
_symmetry.space_group_name_H-M   'P 1'
#
loop_
_entity.id
_entity.type
_entity.pdbx_description
1 polymer ?
#
loop_
_entity_poly.entity_id
_entity_poly.type
_entity_poly.pdbx_seq_one_letter_code
_entity_poly.pdbx_strand_id
1 'polypeptide(L)'
;MFNTNSIFLNRFQSYFQAPRRRRFQTNRFNKAERLDNTRGEQNGQEANEFESRAQTSFNSRLNGEARFEADSTQWAKVGRRQPSAAKSWSRSLKSIGLDRDPIGFESTGNTDFKKSDKASKTLGQDFEEANRQEQRDPFKSNVLMHSKSNGIETETEGGVFPELSRGIIDDRVAWRQESSNGITQAAIGRNNPQTNLIRREHYFDRNLNLDSVFGIQRIFDASGDASKKEVFEDGALEISYNKTYLNNLINNQAPEINLWGGISFNLPGSVSATVSATKSSTGEVVDLGSTTLNLDQSSFYVNLKDQLEASDSLLDRRSIWNIDVDIDANYVNGLNINLEDFNENITMIDALDVGSGYRGDVTANTFTYNNISWGDSYDTGRIYRGRGGTDTLVLDGINKNDILEFNGSSVNQLGQSAAGGAALGEQAFYGGTVFDVLNLNNGDELYLQGIETISCEDGDIRVRANMSDSTKEQWNLQAMDVSGAWRFNRGSSDVVMVSLDSGIGDIAGNADDIDDEIDHVVNKTSKNTEANTAFRDHGHHSMSIMGARHDSQGIAGIAPGSQMWAYQVWDPGFHGAIEDAKADRESHERLVFQNGAHWIGEGLWGPSGNTDSITEEQMMESLAETEDYGFFSVAAGNESSRDGVNTHNLAHFQTDFGNIASVGAVQFTATDEIDNITNVTGTQIAGYSNQGDDLTLSAPTDSRAVNGNGDITDFPGTSCANPNVAGVAALVWSENTCLSGSDVRDLLTHSAMDLGAAGRDDAFGHGMVNAEAAVRRSHALAENYELASFYTNDQFLA
;
A
#
# COMPACT_ATOMS: atom_id res chain seq x y z
N MET A 1 -53.16 -31.79 3.84
CA MET A 1 -54.29 -32.37 3.08
C MET A 1 -54.61 -31.45 1.91
N PHE A 2 -54.87 -32.02 0.72
CA PHE A 2 -55.46 -31.43 -0.51
C PHE A 2 -55.06 -29.99 -0.92
N ASN A 3 -54.31 -29.80 -2.03
CA ASN A 3 -54.78 -29.64 -3.43
C ASN A 3 -55.20 -28.17 -3.73
N THR A 4 -54.88 -27.50 -4.83
CA THR A 4 -54.64 -27.91 -6.24
C THR A 4 -53.79 -26.89 -7.05
N ASN A 5 -53.14 -27.35 -8.13
CA ASN A 5 -52.98 -26.75 -9.48
C ASN A 5 -52.73 -25.22 -9.65
N SER A 6 -51.64 -24.73 -10.25
CA SER A 6 -51.02 -24.99 -11.59
C SER A 6 -51.68 -24.24 -12.78
N ILE A 7 -50.90 -24.08 -13.89
CA ILE A 7 -51.17 -23.41 -15.20
C ILE A 7 -50.46 -22.04 -15.31
N PHE A 8 -49.25 -21.93 -15.90
CA PHE A 8 -48.83 -22.03 -17.34
C PHE A 8 -48.88 -20.64 -18.04
N LEU A 9 -48.05 -20.27 -19.04
CA LEU A 9 -46.73 -20.71 -19.57
C LEU A 9 -46.36 -19.79 -20.77
N ASN A 10 -45.16 -19.97 -21.38
CA ASN A 10 -44.66 -19.39 -22.66
C ASN A 10 -44.10 -17.94 -22.54
N ARG A 11 -43.11 -17.45 -23.31
CA ARG A 11 -42.12 -17.93 -24.33
C ARG A 11 -41.09 -16.77 -24.53
N PHE A 12 -39.90 -16.87 -25.15
CA PHE A 12 -39.12 -17.93 -25.83
C PHE A 12 -37.59 -17.60 -25.65
N GLN A 13 -36.70 -18.53 -26.00
CA GLN A 13 -35.28 -18.29 -26.36
C GLN A 13 -35.18 -17.83 -27.86
N SER A 14 -34.06 -17.48 -28.50
CA SER A 14 -32.65 -17.96 -28.45
C SER A 14 -31.75 -17.02 -29.30
N TYR A 15 -30.43 -16.93 -29.10
CA TYR A 15 -29.38 -17.78 -29.73
C TYR A 15 -27.96 -17.25 -29.33
N PHE A 16 -26.81 -17.94 -29.43
CA PHE A 16 -26.47 -19.27 -29.99
C PHE A 16 -25.35 -19.98 -29.15
N GLN A 17 -25.27 -21.31 -29.22
CA GLN A 17 -24.20 -22.19 -28.69
C GLN A 17 -23.20 -22.55 -29.83
N ALA A 18 -22.16 -23.41 -29.77
CA ALA A 18 -21.83 -24.64 -29.00
C ALA A 18 -20.35 -25.05 -29.36
N PRO A 19 -19.83 -26.31 -29.22
CA PRO A 19 -20.24 -27.51 -28.44
C PRO A 19 -19.10 -28.11 -27.56
N ARG A 20 -19.30 -28.73 -26.37
CA ARG A 20 -20.11 -29.89 -25.91
C ARG A 20 -19.65 -31.32 -26.29
N ARG A 21 -19.21 -32.10 -25.28
CA ARG A 21 -19.58 -33.51 -24.89
C ARG A 21 -18.70 -33.97 -23.70
N ARG A 22 -19.10 -34.79 -22.72
CA ARG A 22 -20.41 -35.14 -22.11
C ARG A 22 -20.14 -35.83 -20.73
N ARG A 23 -20.95 -35.56 -19.69
CA ARG A 23 -20.88 -36.19 -18.33
C ARG A 23 -21.50 -37.60 -18.27
N PHE A 24 -21.19 -38.35 -17.20
CA PHE A 24 -22.10 -39.13 -16.28
C PHE A 24 -21.28 -40.23 -15.52
N GLN A 25 -21.53 -40.68 -14.27
CA GLN A 25 -22.38 -40.23 -13.14
C GLN A 25 -21.95 -40.92 -11.82
N THR A 26 -22.12 -40.23 -10.68
CA THR A 26 -22.22 -40.67 -9.26
C THR A 26 -22.02 -42.15 -8.81
N ASN A 27 -21.40 -42.33 -7.63
CA ASN A 27 -22.11 -42.94 -6.48
C ASN A 27 -21.45 -42.64 -5.10
N ARG A 28 -22.28 -42.45 -4.07
CA ARG A 28 -21.91 -42.46 -2.63
C ARG A 28 -22.07 -43.89 -2.09
N PHE A 29 -21.28 -44.34 -1.11
CA PHE A 29 -21.78 -45.15 0.02
C PHE A 29 -20.82 -45.25 1.23
N ASN A 30 -21.39 -44.94 2.40
CA ASN A 30 -21.10 -45.25 3.81
C ASN A 30 -19.74 -45.74 4.34
N LYS A 31 -19.41 -45.13 5.49
CA LYS A 31 -18.45 -45.48 6.56
C LYS A 31 -19.04 -46.57 7.49
N ALA A 32 -18.29 -47.61 7.87
CA ALA A 32 -18.45 -48.34 9.16
C ALA A 32 -17.39 -49.45 9.42
N GLU A 33 -16.81 -49.41 10.63
CA GLU A 33 -16.31 -50.51 11.51
C GLU A 33 -15.11 -51.44 11.16
N ARG A 34 -14.04 -51.25 11.97
CA ARG A 34 -13.28 -52.23 12.81
C ARG A 34 -12.97 -53.65 12.28
N LEU A 35 -11.68 -54.02 12.26
CA LEU A 35 -11.07 -54.94 13.27
C LEU A 35 -9.54 -55.17 13.09
N ASP A 36 -8.85 -55.17 14.23
CA ASP A 36 -7.63 -55.89 14.65
C ASP A 36 -6.53 -56.44 13.70
N ASN A 37 -5.27 -56.08 14.06
CA ASN A 37 -4.09 -56.96 14.25
C ASN A 37 -3.79 -58.13 13.26
N THR A 38 -2.59 -58.13 12.63
CA THR A 38 -1.45 -59.01 13.05
C THR A 38 -0.13 -58.77 12.27
N ARG A 39 0.98 -59.29 12.83
CA ARG A 39 2.40 -59.25 12.38
C ARG A 39 2.73 -60.13 11.15
N GLY A 40 3.88 -59.84 10.51
CA GLY A 40 4.68 -60.78 9.68
C GLY A 40 5.36 -60.06 8.50
N GLU A 41 6.59 -59.54 8.56
CA GLU A 41 7.92 -60.19 8.63
C GLU A 41 8.39 -60.88 7.31
N GLN A 42 9.61 -60.51 6.86
CA GLN A 42 10.55 -61.19 5.92
C GLN A 42 10.55 -60.90 4.38
N ASN A 43 11.60 -60.17 3.96
CA ASN A 43 12.69 -60.51 3.01
C ASN A 43 12.45 -61.17 1.62
N GLY A 44 13.23 -60.70 0.62
CA GLY A 44 13.52 -61.35 -0.67
C GLY A 44 13.21 -60.42 -1.87
N GLN A 45 14.12 -59.63 -2.46
CA GLN A 45 15.36 -59.92 -3.20
C GLN A 45 15.14 -60.59 -4.59
N GLU A 46 15.67 -59.94 -5.65
CA GLU A 46 15.86 -60.41 -7.04
C GLU A 46 14.59 -60.66 -7.92
N ALA A 47 14.59 -60.53 -9.25
CA ALA A 47 15.42 -59.77 -10.20
C ALA A 47 14.78 -59.80 -11.62
N ASN A 48 15.12 -58.80 -12.45
CA ASN A 48 15.31 -58.84 -13.92
C ASN A 48 14.17 -59.19 -14.93
N GLU A 49 14.41 -58.65 -16.14
CA GLU A 49 13.91 -59.08 -17.48
C GLU A 49 12.41 -58.87 -17.81
N PHE A 50 11.98 -58.60 -19.05
CA PHE A 50 12.51 -58.00 -20.29
C PHE A 50 11.33 -58.06 -21.31
N GLU A 51 11.43 -57.32 -22.44
CA GLU A 51 10.54 -57.31 -23.62
C GLU A 51 9.29 -56.41 -23.53
N SER A 52 9.11 -55.31 -24.28
CA SER A 52 9.37 -54.90 -25.68
C SER A 52 8.29 -55.24 -26.72
N ARG A 53 7.80 -54.16 -27.38
CA ARG A 53 7.17 -54.07 -28.73
C ARG A 53 5.73 -54.62 -28.84
N ALA A 54 4.80 -54.02 -29.59
CA ALA A 54 4.92 -53.46 -30.95
C ALA A 54 3.74 -52.49 -31.29
N GLN A 55 4.00 -51.34 -31.95
CA GLN A 55 3.57 -50.95 -33.32
C GLN A 55 2.03 -50.77 -33.57
N THR A 56 1.54 -49.82 -34.40
CA THR A 56 2.08 -49.35 -35.70
C THR A 56 1.44 -48.03 -36.19
N SER A 57 2.23 -47.11 -36.80
CA SER A 57 1.93 -46.28 -38.01
C SER A 57 0.68 -45.33 -38.10
N PHE A 58 0.61 -44.25 -38.90
CA PHE A 58 1.45 -43.76 -40.01
C PHE A 58 1.17 -42.27 -40.37
N ASN A 59 2.16 -41.60 -41.00
CA ASN A 59 2.09 -40.39 -41.87
C ASN A 59 1.56 -39.05 -41.30
N SER A 60 2.08 -37.85 -41.65
CA SER A 60 3.32 -37.38 -42.34
C SER A 60 3.32 -35.82 -42.37
N ARG A 61 4.14 -34.99 -43.07
CA ARG A 61 5.18 -35.13 -44.12
C ARG A 61 6.01 -33.80 -44.21
N LEU A 62 7.36 -33.84 -44.08
CA LEU A 62 8.37 -32.97 -44.78
C LEU A 62 8.38 -31.44 -44.49
N ASN A 63 9.47 -30.66 -44.59
CA ASN A 63 10.93 -30.84 -44.83
C ASN A 63 11.63 -29.53 -44.36
N GLY A 64 12.92 -29.47 -44.02
CA GLY A 64 13.95 -30.50 -43.91
C GLY A 64 15.38 -29.90 -43.84
N GLU A 65 16.36 -30.74 -43.50
CA GLU A 65 17.81 -30.60 -43.78
C GLU A 65 18.62 -29.47 -43.10
N ALA A 66 19.86 -29.68 -42.59
CA ALA A 66 20.60 -30.91 -42.33
C ALA A 66 21.81 -30.70 -41.37
N ARG A 67 22.08 -31.72 -40.51
CA ARG A 67 23.39 -32.32 -40.11
C ARG A 67 24.63 -31.41 -39.96
N PHE A 68 25.41 -31.51 -38.88
CA PHE A 68 26.32 -32.66 -38.67
C PHE A 68 26.78 -32.89 -37.21
N GLU A 69 27.45 -34.03 -37.04
CA GLU A 69 27.86 -34.81 -35.86
C GLU A 69 28.68 -34.13 -34.73
N ALA A 70 28.55 -34.73 -33.52
CA ALA A 70 29.56 -35.12 -32.51
C ALA A 70 30.85 -34.26 -32.32
N ASP A 71 31.39 -34.07 -31.13
CA ASP A 71 31.57 -35.03 -30.01
C ASP A 71 31.92 -34.26 -28.71
N SER A 72 32.45 -34.97 -27.73
CA SER A 72 32.51 -34.69 -26.30
C SER A 72 33.81 -34.06 -25.77
N THR A 73 33.87 -33.89 -24.44
CA THR A 73 35.04 -33.65 -23.56
C THR A 73 35.64 -32.23 -23.40
N GLN A 74 35.25 -31.63 -22.27
CA GLN A 74 36.10 -31.30 -21.11
C GLN A 74 37.28 -30.26 -21.20
N TRP A 75 37.16 -29.29 -20.27
CA TRP A 75 38.20 -28.64 -19.44
C TRP A 75 38.91 -27.34 -19.90
N ALA A 76 39.19 -26.53 -18.86
CA ALA A 76 40.23 -25.48 -18.72
C ALA A 76 39.95 -24.01 -19.16
N LYS A 77 39.42 -23.24 -18.20
CA LYS A 77 40.04 -22.04 -17.58
C LYS A 77 40.65 -20.91 -18.44
N VAL A 78 40.14 -19.69 -18.14
CA VAL A 78 40.85 -18.39 -18.03
C VAL A 78 41.22 -17.63 -19.32
N GLY A 79 40.67 -16.41 -19.45
CA GLY A 79 41.53 -15.23 -19.69
C GLY A 79 41.01 -14.08 -20.58
N ARG A 80 40.94 -12.89 -19.98
CA ARG A 80 41.18 -11.54 -20.56
C ARG A 80 40.09 -10.85 -21.43
N ARG A 81 39.43 -9.87 -20.79
CA ARG A 81 39.54 -8.40 -21.04
C ARG A 81 39.86 -7.91 -22.48
N GLN A 82 38.97 -7.06 -23.01
CA GLN A 82 39.15 -5.72 -23.64
C GLN A 82 38.18 -5.47 -24.84
N PRO A 83 37.88 -4.20 -25.21
CA PRO A 83 36.50 -3.81 -25.53
C PRO A 83 36.33 -3.07 -26.88
N SER A 84 35.07 -2.74 -27.19
CA SER A 84 34.62 -1.61 -28.02
C SER A 84 33.10 -1.46 -27.80
N ALA A 85 32.58 -0.32 -27.32
CA ALA A 85 32.40 0.96 -28.01
C ALA A 85 31.33 0.89 -29.13
N ALA A 86 30.43 1.86 -29.33
CA ALA A 86 30.05 3.06 -28.57
C ALA A 86 28.83 3.72 -29.27
N LYS A 87 28.38 4.88 -28.75
CA LYS A 87 27.50 5.89 -29.40
C LYS A 87 25.99 5.57 -29.33
N SER A 88 25.08 6.54 -29.17
CA SER A 88 25.11 8.00 -28.88
C SER A 88 23.63 8.48 -28.90
N TRP A 89 23.18 9.53 -28.20
CA TRP A 89 23.69 10.91 -28.17
C TRP A 89 23.30 11.65 -26.89
N SER A 90 24.08 12.68 -26.56
CA SER A 90 23.72 13.76 -25.65
C SER A 90 23.80 15.10 -26.38
N ARG A 91 23.09 16.13 -25.89
CA ARG A 91 23.33 17.59 -26.01
C ARG A 91 22.09 18.36 -25.51
N SER A 92 22.17 19.49 -24.83
CA SER A 92 23.31 20.29 -24.36
C SER A 92 22.93 21.10 -23.11
N LEU A 93 23.91 21.47 -22.28
CA LEU A 93 24.21 22.89 -22.06
C LEU A 93 25.66 23.08 -21.61
N LYS A 94 26.21 24.28 -21.85
CA LYS A 94 27.65 24.58 -21.70
C LYS A 94 27.91 25.48 -20.49
N SER A 95 28.74 24.97 -19.59
CA SER A 95 29.87 25.66 -18.94
C SER A 95 29.90 27.20 -18.90
N ILE A 96 29.92 27.76 -17.69
CA ILE A 96 30.97 28.70 -17.29
C ILE A 96 31.68 28.06 -16.12
N GLY A 97 33.01 27.93 -16.19
CA GLY A 97 33.82 27.32 -15.14
C GLY A 97 34.83 28.30 -14.55
N LEU A 98 35.31 27.98 -13.35
CA LEU A 98 36.62 28.39 -12.85
C LEU A 98 37.25 27.21 -12.10
N ASP A 99 38.49 26.89 -12.45
CA ASP A 99 39.27 25.78 -11.88
C ASP A 99 39.66 26.03 -10.42
N ARG A 100 39.84 24.94 -9.65
CA ARG A 100 41.19 24.52 -9.21
C ARG A 100 41.24 23.13 -8.56
N ASP A 101 42.41 22.50 -8.72
CA ASP A 101 42.67 21.07 -8.52
C ASP A 101 42.61 20.54 -7.07
N PRO A 102 42.40 19.22 -6.90
CA PRO A 102 42.40 18.54 -5.61
C PRO A 102 43.80 18.09 -5.16
N ILE A 103 44.00 17.97 -3.85
CA ILE A 103 45.09 17.20 -3.23
C ILE A 103 44.47 16.35 -2.12
N GLY A 104 44.47 15.03 -2.29
CA GLY A 104 44.15 14.09 -1.21
C GLY A 104 45.38 13.77 -0.35
N PHE A 105 45.18 13.16 0.81
CA PHE A 105 46.20 12.32 1.45
C PHE A 105 45.58 11.20 2.30
N GLU A 106 46.42 10.20 2.57
CA GLU A 106 46.06 8.83 2.91
C GLU A 106 45.70 8.60 4.39
N SER A 107 45.05 7.47 4.65
CA SER A 107 44.88 6.89 5.98
C SER A 107 46.19 6.34 6.55
N THR A 108 46.45 6.57 7.84
CA THR A 108 47.31 5.70 8.67
C THR A 108 46.98 5.86 10.16
N GLY A 109 47.26 4.83 10.95
CA GLY A 109 47.89 5.07 12.27
C GLY A 109 46.99 5.01 13.52
N ASN A 110 46.49 3.82 13.84
CA ASN A 110 46.10 3.43 15.21
C ASN A 110 47.20 3.77 16.25
N THR A 111 46.85 4.33 17.42
CA THR A 111 47.46 3.93 18.71
C THR A 111 46.66 4.40 19.94
N ASP A 112 46.53 3.51 20.93
CA ASP A 112 45.95 3.77 22.25
C ASP A 112 46.55 4.97 23.00
N PHE A 113 45.73 5.66 23.80
CA PHE A 113 46.16 6.00 25.17
C PHE A 113 45.02 5.94 26.19
N LYS A 114 45.29 5.26 27.32
CA LYS A 114 44.35 4.98 28.41
C LYS A 114 44.40 6.03 29.52
N LYS A 115 43.23 6.24 30.16
CA LYS A 115 43.01 6.63 31.58
C LYS A 115 43.65 7.93 32.10
N SER A 116 42.82 8.87 32.55
CA SER A 116 42.50 9.13 33.98
C SER A 116 41.68 10.45 34.07
N ASP A 117 40.50 10.52 34.71
CA ASP A 117 40.09 10.27 36.11
C ASP A 117 40.15 11.55 36.98
N LYS A 118 38.95 12.04 37.34
CA LYS A 118 38.57 12.91 38.48
C LYS A 118 38.87 14.42 38.54
N ALA A 119 37.78 15.10 38.94
CA ALA A 119 37.70 16.21 39.90
C ALA A 119 38.16 17.63 39.46
N SER A 120 37.60 18.73 39.97
CA SER A 120 36.30 18.98 40.65
C SER A 120 36.13 20.49 40.92
N LYS A 121 34.89 20.94 41.17
CA LYS A 121 34.52 22.14 41.95
C LYS A 121 34.87 23.54 41.40
N THR A 122 33.82 24.19 40.91
CA THR A 122 33.20 25.39 41.53
C THR A 122 34.11 26.52 42.05
N LEU A 123 34.08 27.63 41.32
CA LEU A 123 34.19 29.03 41.75
C LEU A 123 33.15 29.82 40.92
N GLY A 124 32.47 30.86 41.39
CA GLY A 124 32.52 31.49 42.72
C GLY A 124 32.40 33.02 42.62
N GLN A 125 31.15 33.51 42.59
CA GLN A 125 30.71 34.89 42.90
C GLN A 125 30.96 36.04 41.91
N ASP A 126 29.83 36.61 41.47
CA ASP A 126 29.37 37.99 41.67
C ASP A 126 30.28 39.19 41.33
N PHE A 127 29.82 39.99 40.37
CA PHE A 127 29.88 41.47 40.44
C PHE A 127 28.65 42.07 39.77
N GLU A 128 27.76 42.69 40.56
CA GLU A 128 26.65 43.53 40.10
C GLU A 128 27.00 45.03 40.20
N GLU A 129 26.08 45.87 39.67
CA GLU A 129 25.91 47.31 39.96
C GLU A 129 26.83 48.29 39.18
N ALA A 130 26.36 49.37 38.53
CA ALA A 130 25.39 50.35 39.03
C ALA A 130 24.82 51.34 37.97
N ASN A 131 23.57 51.81 38.23
CA ASN A 131 22.92 53.10 37.89
C ASN A 131 22.80 53.59 36.42
N ARG A 132 21.66 54.06 35.88
CA ARG A 132 20.45 54.84 36.31
C ARG A 132 20.56 56.39 36.30
N GLN A 133 19.47 56.99 35.77
CA GLN A 133 19.10 58.43 35.72
C GLN A 133 19.88 59.28 34.68
N GLU A 134 19.37 60.36 34.06
CA GLU A 134 18.35 61.35 34.46
C GLU A 134 17.53 61.98 33.29
N GLN A 135 16.33 62.51 33.62
CA GLN A 135 15.62 63.70 33.09
C GLN A 135 15.69 64.12 31.58
N ARG A 136 14.52 64.37 30.95
CA ARG A 136 13.97 65.73 30.61
C ARG A 136 12.90 65.73 29.50
N ASP A 137 11.77 66.36 29.80
CA ASP A 137 10.83 67.06 28.90
C ASP A 137 11.10 68.60 29.06
N PRO A 138 10.48 69.60 28.36
CA PRO A 138 9.35 69.59 27.42
C PRO A 138 9.43 70.62 26.22
N PHE A 139 8.25 70.95 25.62
CA PHE A 139 7.88 71.96 24.57
C PHE A 139 7.78 71.42 23.13
N LYS A 140 6.76 71.71 22.28
CA LYS A 140 5.42 72.37 22.31
C LYS A 140 4.73 71.97 20.96
N SER A 141 3.42 72.00 20.69
CA SER A 141 2.25 72.69 21.28
C SER A 141 0.89 72.07 20.85
N ASN A 142 -0.15 72.31 21.66
CA ASN A 142 -1.58 71.96 21.48
C ASN A 142 -2.22 72.35 20.12
N VAL A 143 -3.33 71.67 19.76
CA VAL A 143 -4.71 72.23 19.76
C VAL A 143 -5.73 71.08 20.06
N LEU A 144 -6.77 71.36 20.85
CA LEU A 144 -7.89 70.45 21.18
C LEU A 144 -9.02 70.51 20.12
N MET A 145 -9.87 69.46 20.04
CA MET A 145 -11.29 69.61 20.47
C MET A 145 -12.00 68.28 20.76
N HIS A 146 -12.84 68.36 21.81
CA HIS A 146 -14.01 67.56 22.25
C HIS A 146 -14.58 66.38 21.41
N SER A 147 -15.33 65.43 21.99
CA SER A 147 -15.51 64.95 23.39
C SER A 147 -16.58 63.85 23.46
N LYS A 148 -16.46 62.91 24.42
CA LYS A 148 -17.56 62.14 25.06
C LYS A 148 -18.39 61.18 24.19
N SER A 149 -19.12 60.19 24.72
CA SER A 149 -18.90 59.22 25.83
C SER A 149 -20.20 58.42 26.01
N ASN A 150 -20.12 57.08 26.05
CA ASN A 150 -21.19 56.14 26.47
C ASN A 150 -22.42 56.13 25.52
N GLY A 151 -23.16 55.05 25.31
CA GLY A 151 -23.17 53.71 25.92
C GLY A 151 -24.64 53.25 26.13
N ILE A 152 -24.84 51.94 26.32
CA ILE A 152 -26.11 51.25 26.71
C ILE A 152 -27.06 50.83 25.56
N GLU A 153 -27.18 49.50 25.45
CA GLU A 153 -28.35 48.61 25.25
C GLU A 153 -29.73 49.22 24.86
N THR A 154 -30.44 48.61 23.90
CA THR A 154 -31.54 47.63 24.16
C THR A 154 -32.35 47.24 22.90
N GLU A 155 -32.66 45.95 22.82
CA GLU A 155 -33.88 45.25 22.36
C GLU A 155 -34.94 45.83 21.37
N THR A 156 -35.35 44.91 20.47
CA THR A 156 -36.74 44.58 20.04
C THR A 156 -37.56 45.39 19.00
N GLU A 157 -38.08 44.60 18.05
CA GLU A 157 -39.42 44.64 17.39
C GLU A 157 -39.86 45.82 16.51
N GLY A 158 -40.69 45.53 15.48
CA GLY A 158 -41.90 46.37 15.35
C GLY A 158 -42.61 46.60 14.00
N GLY A 159 -42.03 46.31 12.83
CA GLY A 159 -42.77 46.12 11.56
C GLY A 159 -43.65 47.25 10.95
N VAL A 160 -44.49 46.82 10.00
CA VAL A 160 -45.61 47.50 9.28
C VAL A 160 -45.27 48.36 8.03
N PHE A 161 -45.72 47.84 6.87
CA PHE A 161 -45.82 48.50 5.55
C PHE A 161 -46.95 49.56 5.51
N PRO A 162 -47.01 50.42 4.47
CA PRO A 162 -47.98 50.10 3.41
C PRO A 162 -47.53 50.34 1.95
N GLU A 163 -48.31 49.79 1.04
CA GLU A 163 -48.11 49.67 -0.41
C GLU A 163 -48.34 50.98 -1.20
N LEU A 164 -47.93 50.97 -2.48
CA LEU A 164 -48.73 51.31 -3.67
C LEU A 164 -47.81 51.31 -4.92
N SER A 165 -48.09 50.74 -6.10
CA SER A 165 -48.82 49.56 -6.61
C SER A 165 -48.82 49.69 -8.16
N ARG A 166 -48.94 48.56 -8.88
CA ARG A 166 -49.28 48.41 -10.33
C ARG A 166 -48.16 48.68 -11.36
N GLY A 167 -47.86 47.74 -12.28
CA GLY A 167 -48.30 46.33 -12.34
C GLY A 167 -48.05 45.61 -13.68
N ILE A 168 -48.54 44.35 -13.75
CA ILE A 168 -49.21 43.69 -14.92
C ILE A 168 -48.23 43.22 -16.02
N ILE A 169 -48.08 41.93 -16.43
CA ILE A 169 -48.85 40.65 -16.31
C ILE A 169 -47.81 39.48 -16.30
N ASP A 170 -47.88 38.46 -15.42
CA ASP A 170 -48.41 37.07 -15.61
C ASP A 170 -47.97 36.36 -16.93
N ASP A 171 -47.63 35.06 -16.99
CA ASP A 171 -48.30 33.91 -16.36
C ASP A 171 -47.39 32.90 -15.65
N ARG A 172 -48.03 32.08 -14.79
CA ARG A 172 -47.47 31.06 -13.89
C ARG A 172 -47.80 29.64 -14.35
N VAL A 173 -46.99 28.65 -13.93
CA VAL A 173 -47.51 27.36 -13.40
C VAL A 173 -46.61 26.90 -12.24
N ALA A 174 -47.21 26.44 -11.13
CA ALA A 174 -46.53 25.90 -9.94
C ALA A 174 -46.21 24.38 -10.09
N TRP A 175 -45.53 23.73 -9.14
CA TRP A 175 -46.15 23.10 -7.96
C TRP A 175 -45.14 22.87 -6.80
N ARG A 176 -45.67 22.58 -5.60
CA ARG A 176 -44.97 22.45 -4.30
C ARG A 176 -45.62 21.33 -3.47
N GLN A 177 -45.03 20.98 -2.30
CA GLN A 177 -45.52 20.03 -1.25
C GLN A 177 -45.37 18.52 -1.61
N GLU A 178 -45.33 17.51 -0.73
CA GLU A 178 -44.96 17.27 0.71
C GLU A 178 -45.03 15.72 0.97
N SER A 179 -44.66 15.09 2.10
CA SER A 179 -44.06 15.49 3.41
C SER A 179 -43.39 14.26 4.09
N SER A 180 -42.72 14.49 5.24
CA SER A 180 -42.15 13.48 6.16
C SER A 180 -43.16 12.51 6.80
N ASN A 181 -42.72 11.30 7.17
CA ASN A 181 -43.10 10.59 8.41
C ASN A 181 -42.13 9.43 8.72
N GLY A 182 -41.83 9.18 10.00
CA GLY A 182 -40.73 8.29 10.43
C GLY A 182 -41.12 6.95 11.06
N ILE A 183 -40.12 6.12 11.38
CA ILE A 183 -40.20 4.88 12.15
C ILE A 183 -39.10 4.85 13.22
N THR A 184 -39.35 4.14 14.32
CA THR A 184 -38.63 4.11 15.60
C THR A 184 -37.31 3.31 15.64
N GLN A 185 -36.53 3.54 16.70
CA GLN A 185 -35.32 2.80 17.09
C GLN A 185 -35.49 1.26 17.19
N ALA A 186 -34.31 0.60 17.18
CA ALA A 186 -33.96 -0.71 17.73
C ALA A 186 -34.08 -1.96 16.85
N ALA A 187 -33.00 -2.29 16.15
CA ALA A 187 -32.46 -3.66 16.06
C ALA A 187 -30.93 -3.61 15.93
N ILE A 188 -30.23 -4.43 16.71
CA ILE A 188 -28.76 -4.54 16.74
C ILE A 188 -28.31 -5.62 15.75
N GLY A 189 -27.21 -5.39 15.03
CA GLY A 189 -26.36 -6.48 14.53
C GLY A 189 -25.86 -6.36 13.08
N ARG A 190 -24.55 -6.52 12.93
CA ARG A 190 -23.75 -6.67 11.68
C ARG A 190 -23.46 -5.37 10.92
N ASN A 191 -22.37 -4.72 11.33
CA ASN A 191 -21.59 -3.87 10.43
C ASN A 191 -21.00 -4.76 9.33
N ASN A 192 -21.14 -4.34 8.08
CA ASN A 192 -20.34 -4.80 6.96
C ASN A 192 -19.61 -3.56 6.39
N PRO A 193 -18.27 -3.48 6.38
CA PRO A 193 -17.59 -2.21 6.06
C PRO A 193 -17.75 -1.71 4.62
N GLN A 194 -18.07 -2.59 3.66
CA GLN A 194 -17.97 -2.30 2.21
C GLN A 194 -19.01 -1.34 1.61
N THR A 195 -19.80 -0.60 2.39
CA THR A 195 -20.77 0.38 1.84
C THR A 195 -20.86 1.66 2.67
N ASN A 196 -19.81 2.49 2.63
CA ASN A 196 -19.92 3.91 3.05
C ASN A 196 -19.01 4.88 2.29
N LEU A 197 -18.30 4.44 1.24
CA LEU A 197 -17.83 5.37 0.21
C LEU A 197 -19.04 5.78 -0.63
N ILE A 198 -19.55 6.99 -0.38
CA ILE A 198 -20.45 7.65 -1.31
C ILE A 198 -19.63 8.01 -2.54
N ARG A 199 -19.46 7.05 -3.46
CA ARG A 199 -19.06 7.39 -4.83
C ARG A 199 -19.98 8.53 -5.27
N ARG A 200 -19.39 9.63 -5.72
CA ARG A 200 -20.08 10.47 -6.70
C ARG A 200 -20.17 9.65 -7.99
N GLU A 201 -21.08 8.68 -8.02
CA GLU A 201 -21.75 8.33 -9.26
C GLU A 201 -22.33 9.63 -9.78
N HIS A 202 -21.59 10.27 -10.68
CA HIS A 202 -22.12 11.37 -11.46
C HIS A 202 -23.21 10.77 -12.35
N TYR A 203 -24.46 10.80 -11.85
CA TYR A 203 -25.68 10.36 -12.54
C TYR A 203 -25.92 11.22 -13.80
N PHE A 204 -25.09 11.02 -14.81
CA PHE A 204 -25.18 11.58 -16.16
C PHE A 204 -26.04 10.68 -17.07
N ASP A 205 -27.13 10.12 -16.54
CA ASP A 205 -28.23 9.62 -17.38
C ASP A 205 -29.16 10.79 -17.78
N ARG A 206 -28.56 11.80 -18.43
CA ARG A 206 -29.24 12.93 -19.07
C ARG A 206 -28.94 12.95 -20.56
N ASN A 207 -29.94 13.38 -21.33
CA ASN A 207 -29.92 13.34 -22.80
C ASN A 207 -28.92 14.36 -23.37
N LEU A 208 -27.68 13.91 -23.66
CA LEU A 208 -26.60 14.77 -24.20
C LEU A 208 -26.92 15.47 -25.53
N ASN A 209 -27.99 15.07 -26.24
CA ASN A 209 -28.48 15.77 -27.45
C ASN A 209 -28.94 17.24 -27.22
N LEU A 210 -28.95 17.73 -25.97
CA LEU A 210 -29.13 19.15 -25.65
C LEU A 210 -27.85 19.83 -25.11
N ASP A 211 -26.80 19.07 -24.81
CA ASP A 211 -25.75 19.51 -23.87
C ASP A 211 -24.52 20.14 -24.53
N SER A 212 -24.37 20.03 -25.86
CA SER A 212 -23.44 20.86 -26.64
C SER A 212 -23.78 22.37 -26.61
N VAL A 213 -24.93 22.73 -26.05
CA VAL A 213 -25.37 24.12 -25.83
C VAL A 213 -25.02 24.63 -24.41
N PHE A 214 -24.62 23.75 -23.48
CA PHE A 214 -24.52 24.08 -22.04
C PHE A 214 -23.12 23.98 -21.42
N GLY A 215 -22.10 23.48 -22.13
CA GLY A 215 -20.70 23.53 -21.66
C GLY A 215 -20.45 22.72 -20.38
N ILE A 216 -20.95 21.49 -20.35
CA ILE A 216 -20.71 20.54 -19.24
C ILE A 216 -19.30 19.95 -19.41
N GLN A 217 -18.46 20.10 -18.38
CA GLN A 217 -17.13 19.48 -18.29
C GLN A 217 -17.24 17.94 -18.34
N ARG A 218 -16.34 17.31 -19.10
CA ARG A 218 -16.25 15.86 -19.30
C ARG A 218 -14.87 15.29 -19.03
N ILE A 219 -13.84 16.14 -19.03
CA ILE A 219 -12.46 15.78 -18.75
C ILE A 219 -12.12 16.29 -17.35
N PHE A 220 -11.77 15.35 -16.48
CA PHE A 220 -11.50 15.59 -15.06
C PHE A 220 -10.10 15.07 -14.71
N ASP A 221 -9.50 15.61 -13.64
CA ASP A 221 -8.39 14.92 -12.98
C ASP A 221 -8.90 13.57 -12.43
N ALA A 222 -8.13 12.52 -12.64
CA ALA A 222 -8.39 11.21 -12.06
C ALA A 222 -7.82 11.06 -10.64
N SER A 223 -7.05 12.02 -10.13
CA SER A 223 -6.53 12.02 -8.76
C SER A 223 -7.63 11.83 -7.71
N GLY A 224 -8.83 12.36 -7.96
CA GLY A 224 -9.92 12.37 -6.99
C GLY A 224 -9.70 13.38 -5.84
N ASP A 225 -8.74 14.31 -5.96
CA ASP A 225 -8.69 15.48 -5.09
C ASP A 225 -9.89 16.42 -5.32
N ALA A 226 -9.99 17.45 -4.47
CA ALA A 226 -11.09 18.42 -4.54
C ALA A 226 -10.90 19.45 -5.67
N SER A 227 -9.71 19.50 -6.29
CA SER A 227 -9.42 20.34 -7.44
C SER A 227 -10.25 19.85 -8.64
N LYS A 228 -10.52 20.75 -9.59
CA LYS A 228 -11.39 20.44 -10.74
C LYS A 228 -10.75 20.71 -12.09
N LYS A 229 -9.52 21.18 -12.11
CA LYS A 229 -8.89 21.81 -13.28
C LYS A 229 -7.38 21.69 -13.33
N GLU A 230 -6.78 21.23 -12.24
CA GLU A 230 -5.35 20.99 -12.14
C GLU A 230 -5.18 19.48 -12.20
N VAL A 231 -4.15 19.04 -12.92
CA VAL A 231 -3.83 17.63 -13.14
C VAL A 231 -2.34 17.52 -12.98
N PHE A 232 -1.88 16.59 -12.15
CA PHE A 232 -0.45 16.39 -11.96
C PHE A 232 0.26 16.01 -13.27
N GLU A 233 1.47 16.54 -13.45
CA GLU A 233 2.48 15.92 -14.32
C GLU A 233 2.63 14.45 -13.90
N ASP A 234 2.70 13.55 -14.89
CA ASP A 234 2.57 12.10 -14.75
C ASP A 234 1.23 11.55 -14.20
N GLY A 235 0.24 12.38 -13.87
CA GLY A 235 -1.07 11.96 -13.37
C GLY A 235 -1.95 11.23 -14.39
N ALA A 236 -3.26 11.37 -14.26
CA ALA A 236 -4.21 10.74 -15.17
C ALA A 236 -5.48 11.58 -15.34
N LEU A 237 -6.18 11.37 -16.45
CA LEU A 237 -7.48 12.00 -16.73
C LEU A 237 -8.60 10.97 -16.61
N GLU A 238 -9.75 11.36 -16.06
CA GLU A 238 -11.02 10.65 -16.25
C GLU A 238 -11.81 11.34 -17.36
N ILE A 239 -12.15 10.60 -18.43
CA ILE A 239 -12.91 11.11 -19.57
C ILE A 239 -14.29 10.47 -19.58
N SER A 240 -15.33 11.30 -19.34
CA SER A 240 -16.73 10.88 -19.27
C SER A 240 -17.44 10.87 -20.63
N TYR A 241 -18.28 9.86 -20.86
CA TYR A 241 -19.10 9.70 -22.08
C TYR A 241 -20.49 9.11 -21.77
N ASN A 242 -21.49 9.42 -22.59
CA ASN A 242 -22.83 8.85 -22.41
C ASN A 242 -22.94 7.47 -23.08
N LYS A 243 -22.76 6.42 -22.29
CA LYS A 243 -22.90 5.03 -22.73
C LYS A 243 -24.25 4.69 -23.36
N THR A 244 -25.35 5.28 -22.90
CA THR A 244 -26.69 5.05 -23.47
C THR A 244 -26.78 5.65 -24.88
N TYR A 245 -26.19 6.82 -25.11
CA TYR A 245 -26.10 7.46 -26.41
C TYR A 245 -25.23 6.66 -27.38
N LEU A 246 -24.00 6.29 -26.97
CA LEU A 246 -23.07 5.51 -27.80
C LEU A 246 -23.64 4.11 -28.12
N ASN A 247 -24.25 3.41 -27.15
CA ASN A 247 -24.96 2.15 -27.38
C ASN A 247 -26.09 2.30 -28.41
N ASN A 248 -26.86 3.39 -28.35
CA ASN A 248 -27.90 3.65 -29.34
C ASN A 248 -27.31 3.98 -30.72
N LEU A 249 -26.22 4.75 -30.80
CA LEU A 249 -25.57 5.06 -32.08
C LEU A 249 -25.00 3.81 -32.75
N ILE A 250 -24.16 3.02 -32.06
CA ILE A 250 -23.53 1.85 -32.67
C ILE A 250 -24.56 0.82 -33.14
N ASN A 251 -25.68 0.66 -32.43
CA ASN A 251 -26.74 -0.26 -32.84
C ASN A 251 -27.62 0.27 -33.99
N ASN A 252 -27.87 1.59 -34.07
CA ASN A 252 -28.70 2.19 -35.12
C ASN A 252 -27.92 2.54 -36.40
N GLN A 253 -26.60 2.77 -36.30
CA GLN A 253 -25.71 3.04 -37.43
C GLN A 253 -24.93 1.80 -37.89
N ALA A 254 -25.14 0.65 -37.26
CA ALA A 254 -24.54 -0.62 -37.66
C ALA A 254 -24.85 -0.92 -39.14
N PRO A 255 -23.83 -1.18 -39.99
CA PRO A 255 -24.08 -1.55 -41.38
C PRO A 255 -24.84 -2.87 -41.48
N GLU A 256 -25.97 -2.87 -42.18
CA GLU A 256 -26.72 -4.10 -42.45
C GLU A 256 -26.09 -4.91 -43.59
N ILE A 257 -25.74 -6.17 -43.32
CA ILE A 257 -25.53 -7.16 -44.37
C ILE A 257 -26.87 -7.80 -44.74
N ASN A 258 -27.32 -7.52 -45.95
CA ASN A 258 -28.52 -8.12 -46.53
C ASN A 258 -28.17 -9.39 -47.32
N LEU A 259 -28.60 -10.56 -46.82
CA LEU A 259 -28.45 -11.85 -47.48
C LEU A 259 -29.63 -12.17 -48.41
N TRP A 260 -29.35 -12.99 -49.44
CA TRP A 260 -30.34 -13.41 -50.43
C TRP A 260 -31.46 -14.22 -49.77
N GLY A 261 -32.69 -13.69 -49.82
CA GLY A 261 -33.83 -14.21 -49.08
C GLY A 261 -34.46 -13.22 -48.09
N GLY A 262 -33.92 -12.01 -47.94
CA GLY A 262 -34.49 -10.95 -47.10
C GLY A 262 -34.14 -11.08 -45.62
N ILE A 263 -32.97 -11.64 -45.32
CA ILE A 263 -32.42 -11.72 -43.97
C ILE A 263 -31.34 -10.65 -43.84
N SER A 264 -31.55 -9.66 -42.98
CA SER A 264 -30.53 -8.67 -42.61
C SER A 264 -29.88 -9.03 -41.27
N PHE A 265 -28.60 -8.67 -41.12
CA PHE A 265 -27.88 -8.71 -39.86
C PHE A 265 -27.04 -7.45 -39.71
N ASN A 266 -27.05 -6.84 -38.52
CA ASN A 266 -26.13 -5.77 -38.17
C ASN A 266 -24.71 -6.34 -38.06
N LEU A 267 -23.72 -5.64 -38.63
CA LEU A 267 -22.33 -5.98 -38.39
C LEU A 267 -21.96 -5.73 -36.90
N PRO A 268 -21.23 -6.66 -36.25
CA PRO A 268 -20.61 -6.36 -34.97
C PRO A 268 -19.54 -5.29 -35.17
N GLY A 269 -19.47 -4.37 -34.20
CA GLY A 269 -18.45 -3.34 -34.11
C GLY A 269 -18.11 -3.04 -32.65
N SER A 270 -17.06 -2.26 -32.46
CA SER A 270 -16.59 -1.78 -31.15
C SER A 270 -16.44 -0.27 -31.19
N VAL A 271 -16.79 0.41 -30.10
CA VAL A 271 -16.49 1.84 -29.97
C VAL A 271 -15.07 2.00 -29.41
N SER A 272 -14.31 2.94 -29.95
CA SER A 272 -13.04 3.39 -29.39
C SER A 272 -13.04 4.90 -29.18
N ALA A 273 -12.31 5.37 -28.18
CA ALA A 273 -11.88 6.75 -28.09
C ALA A 273 -10.42 6.86 -28.55
N THR A 274 -10.07 7.94 -29.23
CA THR A 274 -8.69 8.38 -29.48
C THR A 274 -8.52 9.73 -28.79
N VAL A 275 -7.41 9.92 -28.09
CA VAL A 275 -7.18 11.13 -27.27
C VAL A 275 -5.86 11.76 -27.68
N SER A 276 -5.87 13.08 -27.89
CA SER A 276 -4.65 13.85 -28.14
C SER A 276 -4.65 15.14 -27.32
N ALA A 277 -3.47 15.73 -27.14
CA ALA A 277 -3.28 16.91 -26.32
C ALA A 277 -2.47 17.97 -27.07
N THR A 278 -2.99 19.19 -27.16
CA THR A 278 -2.34 20.33 -27.80
C THR A 278 -1.88 21.37 -26.74
N LYS A 279 -0.57 21.62 -26.62
CA LYS A 279 -0.01 22.58 -25.66
C LYS A 279 -0.33 24.02 -26.10
N SER A 280 -1.01 24.80 -25.27
CA SER A 280 -1.52 26.13 -25.64
C SER A 280 -0.42 27.16 -25.90
N SER A 281 0.77 27.00 -25.30
CA SER A 281 1.89 27.93 -25.45
C SER A 281 2.69 27.71 -26.75
N THR A 282 2.83 26.46 -27.21
CA THR A 282 3.69 26.08 -28.33
C THR A 282 2.93 25.60 -29.58
N GLY A 283 1.70 25.10 -29.42
CA GLY A 283 0.97 24.37 -30.47
C GLY A 283 1.52 22.97 -30.75
N GLU A 284 2.32 22.43 -29.83
CA GLU A 284 2.76 21.03 -29.83
C GLU A 284 1.57 20.09 -29.63
N VAL A 285 1.56 18.96 -30.35
CA VAL A 285 0.49 17.95 -30.30
C VAL A 285 1.09 16.61 -29.90
N VAL A 286 0.56 16.01 -28.84
CA VAL A 286 0.91 14.69 -28.31
C VAL A 286 -0.26 13.73 -28.50
N ASP A 287 0.01 12.51 -28.94
CA ASP A 287 -0.96 11.41 -29.01
C ASP A 287 -0.97 10.71 -27.64
N LEU A 288 -2.10 10.79 -26.92
CA LEU A 288 -2.29 10.13 -25.62
C LEU A 288 -2.84 8.70 -25.77
N GLY A 289 -2.99 8.23 -27.02
CA GLY A 289 -3.37 6.87 -27.37
C GLY A 289 -4.86 6.69 -27.63
N SER A 290 -5.25 5.41 -27.76
CA SER A 290 -6.61 5.00 -28.05
C SER A 290 -7.00 3.80 -27.21
N THR A 291 -8.25 3.77 -26.76
CA THR A 291 -8.83 2.66 -25.99
C THR A 291 -10.17 2.22 -26.54
N THR A 292 -10.50 0.93 -26.38
CA THR A 292 -11.83 0.40 -26.74
C THR A 292 -12.78 0.62 -25.56
N LEU A 293 -13.86 1.36 -25.79
CA LEU A 293 -14.80 1.74 -24.74
C LEU A 293 -15.68 0.55 -24.31
N ASN A 294 -15.66 0.25 -23.02
CA ASN A 294 -16.61 -0.66 -22.40
C ASN A 294 -17.93 0.07 -22.11
N LEU A 295 -18.91 -0.06 -23.00
CA LEU A 295 -20.19 0.67 -22.92
C LEU A 295 -21.14 0.25 -21.77
N ASP A 296 -20.67 -0.55 -20.82
CA ASP A 296 -21.31 -0.71 -19.50
C ASP A 296 -20.83 0.37 -18.49
N GLN A 297 -19.62 0.92 -18.67
CA GLN A 297 -19.05 2.06 -17.95
C GLN A 297 -19.47 3.39 -18.60
N SER A 298 -19.30 4.52 -17.89
CA SER A 298 -19.62 5.88 -18.38
C SER A 298 -18.40 6.81 -18.45
N SER A 299 -17.22 6.27 -18.21
CA SER A 299 -15.93 6.95 -18.28
C SER A 299 -14.82 5.96 -18.59
N PHE A 300 -13.63 6.47 -18.91
CA PHE A 300 -12.38 5.72 -19.04
C PHE A 300 -11.21 6.59 -18.57
N TYR A 301 -10.09 5.97 -18.19
CA TYR A 301 -8.90 6.69 -17.77
C TYR A 301 -7.87 6.85 -18.89
N VAL A 302 -7.13 7.96 -18.85
CA VAL A 302 -5.95 8.22 -19.71
C VAL A 302 -4.74 8.45 -18.83
N ASN A 303 -3.69 7.66 -19.03
CA ASN A 303 -2.43 7.80 -18.32
C ASN A 303 -1.59 8.95 -18.92
N LEU A 304 -1.13 9.90 -18.09
CA LEU A 304 -0.27 11.00 -18.53
C LEU A 304 1.22 10.78 -18.19
N LYS A 305 1.56 9.66 -17.52
CA LYS A 305 2.92 9.29 -17.15
C LYS A 305 3.88 9.28 -18.34
N ASP A 306 4.95 10.05 -18.23
CA ASP A 306 5.95 10.32 -19.27
C ASP A 306 5.36 10.89 -20.59
N GLN A 307 4.15 11.47 -20.58
CA GLN A 307 3.47 11.98 -21.78
C GLN A 307 3.46 13.51 -21.91
N LEU A 308 3.12 14.24 -20.82
CA LEU A 308 2.88 15.69 -20.86
C LEU A 308 3.70 16.46 -19.82
N GLU A 309 4.64 17.30 -20.29
CA GLU A 309 5.43 18.18 -19.42
C GLU A 309 4.60 19.41 -18.98
N ALA A 310 4.38 19.56 -17.67
CA ALA A 310 3.67 20.70 -17.10
C ALA A 310 4.56 21.96 -17.04
N SER A 311 5.85 21.80 -16.73
CA SER A 311 6.81 22.90 -16.59
C SER A 311 7.38 23.38 -17.93
N ASP A 312 7.15 24.65 -18.31
CA ASP A 312 7.91 25.34 -19.36
C ASP A 312 9.23 25.95 -18.83
N SER A 313 9.40 26.09 -17.49
CA SER A 313 10.68 26.43 -16.85
C SER A 313 10.70 26.18 -15.32
N LEU A 314 11.88 26.23 -14.69
CA LEU A 314 12.02 26.21 -13.21
C LEU A 314 11.21 27.30 -12.45
N LEU A 315 10.71 28.33 -13.14
CA LEU A 315 9.87 29.40 -12.59
C LEU A 315 8.45 29.38 -13.17
N ASP A 316 8.10 28.38 -13.97
CA ASP A 316 6.80 28.25 -14.62
C ASP A 316 6.42 26.76 -14.68
N ARG A 317 5.82 26.29 -13.59
CA ARG A 317 5.50 24.87 -13.31
C ARG A 317 4.06 24.51 -13.65
N ARG A 318 3.44 25.29 -14.54
CA ARG A 318 2.08 25.10 -15.02
C ARG A 318 2.03 25.24 -16.53
N SER A 319 1.18 24.46 -17.19
CA SER A 319 0.84 24.71 -18.61
C SER A 319 -0.59 24.32 -18.93
N ILE A 320 -1.16 24.97 -19.94
CA ILE A 320 -2.54 24.71 -20.38
C ILE A 320 -2.52 23.82 -21.62
N TRP A 321 -3.17 22.67 -21.55
CA TRP A 321 -3.30 21.72 -22.65
C TRP A 321 -4.76 21.63 -23.07
N ASN A 322 -5.03 21.72 -24.38
CA ASN A 322 -6.33 21.41 -24.95
C ASN A 322 -6.36 19.90 -25.26
N ILE A 323 -7.24 19.15 -24.60
CA ILE A 323 -7.38 17.72 -24.79
C ILE A 323 -8.53 17.49 -25.78
N ASP A 324 -8.20 16.93 -26.94
CA ASP A 324 -9.12 16.56 -28.01
C ASP A 324 -9.46 15.06 -27.89
N VAL A 325 -10.75 14.72 -27.93
CA VAL A 325 -11.28 13.36 -27.80
C VAL A 325 -12.20 13.04 -28.98
N ASP A 326 -11.78 12.08 -29.81
CA ASP A 326 -12.54 11.58 -30.96
C ASP A 326 -13.11 10.18 -30.63
N ILE A 327 -14.43 9.99 -30.72
CA ILE A 327 -15.08 8.70 -30.45
C ILE A 327 -15.62 8.07 -31.74
N ASP A 328 -15.10 6.90 -32.10
CA ASP A 328 -15.40 6.17 -33.35
C ASP A 328 -16.06 4.81 -33.10
N ALA A 329 -17.02 4.42 -33.93
CA ALA A 329 -17.46 3.04 -34.09
C ALA A 329 -16.65 2.34 -35.19
N ASN A 330 -15.91 1.30 -34.81
CA ASN A 330 -15.10 0.46 -35.70
C ASN A 330 -15.86 -0.83 -36.04
N TYR A 331 -16.05 -1.12 -37.33
CA TYR A 331 -16.74 -2.33 -37.79
C TYR A 331 -15.76 -3.31 -38.49
N VAL A 332 -16.08 -4.61 -38.44
CA VAL A 332 -15.24 -5.73 -38.93
C VAL A 332 -14.83 -5.70 -40.43
N ASN A 333 -15.29 -4.72 -41.19
CA ASN A 333 -14.90 -4.46 -42.58
C ASN A 333 -13.89 -3.30 -42.74
N GLY A 334 -13.41 -2.71 -41.64
CA GLY A 334 -12.55 -1.51 -41.66
C GLY A 334 -13.31 -0.22 -41.94
N LEU A 335 -14.63 -0.21 -41.78
CA LEU A 335 -15.41 1.01 -41.73
C LEU A 335 -15.35 1.58 -40.32
N ASN A 336 -14.84 2.80 -40.22
CA ASN A 336 -14.91 3.61 -39.00
C ASN A 336 -15.97 4.70 -39.21
N ILE A 337 -16.83 4.91 -38.21
CA ILE A 337 -17.85 5.95 -38.21
C ILE A 337 -17.65 6.80 -36.96
N ASN A 338 -17.32 8.06 -37.17
CA ASN A 338 -17.26 9.06 -36.11
C ASN A 338 -18.63 9.25 -35.45
N LEU A 339 -18.67 9.16 -34.12
CA LEU A 339 -19.87 9.24 -33.30
C LEU A 339 -20.00 10.57 -32.56
N GLU A 340 -18.91 11.02 -31.94
CA GLU A 340 -18.88 12.21 -31.08
C GLU A 340 -17.43 12.71 -30.91
N ASP A 341 -17.23 14.02 -31.13
CA ASP A 341 -15.95 14.72 -30.89
C ASP A 341 -16.16 15.83 -29.86
N PHE A 342 -15.21 16.01 -28.95
CA PHE A 342 -15.19 17.14 -28.02
C PHE A 342 -13.79 17.48 -27.54
N ASN A 343 -13.58 18.71 -27.07
CA ASN A 343 -12.32 19.11 -26.46
C ASN A 343 -12.50 20.07 -25.28
N GLU A 344 -11.57 20.00 -24.33
CA GLU A 344 -11.57 20.81 -23.10
C GLU A 344 -10.13 21.22 -22.73
N ASN A 345 -9.97 22.35 -22.05
CA ASN A 345 -8.67 22.79 -21.56
C ASN A 345 -8.44 22.29 -20.13
N ILE A 346 -7.34 21.59 -19.90
CA ILE A 346 -6.82 21.24 -18.57
C ILE A 346 -5.63 22.13 -18.21
N THR A 347 -5.36 22.29 -16.92
CA THR A 347 -4.11 22.88 -16.41
C THR A 347 -3.25 21.75 -15.88
N MET A 348 -2.11 21.50 -16.50
CA MET A 348 -1.11 20.58 -15.96
C MET A 348 -0.29 21.30 -14.89
N ILE A 349 0.04 20.61 -13.78
CA ILE A 349 0.86 21.12 -12.67
C ILE A 349 2.05 20.21 -12.38
N ASP A 350 3.25 20.78 -12.30
CA ASP A 350 4.46 20.08 -11.84
C ASP A 350 4.57 20.28 -10.32
N ALA A 351 4.24 19.22 -9.56
CA ALA A 351 4.16 19.26 -8.11
C ALA A 351 5.51 19.52 -7.44
N LEU A 352 5.55 20.29 -6.34
CA LEU A 352 6.77 20.39 -5.54
C LEU A 352 6.88 19.19 -4.61
N ASP A 353 7.64 18.17 -5.01
CA ASP A 353 8.04 17.09 -4.12
C ASP A 353 9.07 17.61 -3.10
N VAL A 354 8.65 17.62 -1.83
CA VAL A 354 9.45 17.92 -0.65
C VAL A 354 9.59 16.64 0.17
N GLY A 355 10.68 15.91 -0.07
CA GLY A 355 10.99 14.67 0.67
C GLY A 355 11.75 13.62 -0.13
N SER A 356 11.69 13.66 -1.46
CA SER A 356 12.35 12.71 -2.40
C SER A 356 13.85 12.46 -2.21
N GLY A 357 14.57 13.29 -1.45
CA GLY A 357 15.96 13.08 -1.05
C GLY A 357 16.18 12.11 0.13
N TYR A 358 15.15 11.84 0.94
CA TYR A 358 15.22 11.01 2.16
C TYR A 358 14.85 9.55 1.89
N ARG A 359 15.45 8.92 0.86
CA ARG A 359 15.00 7.61 0.33
C ARG A 359 14.95 6.44 1.33
N GLY A 360 15.59 6.56 2.50
CA GLY A 360 15.41 5.64 3.61
C GLY A 360 15.74 6.27 4.96
N ASP A 361 15.21 7.47 5.24
CA ASP A 361 15.27 8.00 6.61
C ASP A 361 14.18 7.35 7.48
N VAL A 362 14.58 7.02 8.71
CA VAL A 362 13.76 6.39 9.77
C VAL A 362 13.50 7.36 10.93
N THR A 363 14.14 8.54 10.87
CA THR A 363 14.19 9.51 11.95
C THR A 363 13.14 10.60 11.75
N ALA A 364 12.67 11.21 12.84
CA ALA A 364 11.70 12.29 12.74
C ALA A 364 12.27 13.47 11.93
N ASN A 365 11.63 13.73 10.80
CA ASN A 365 11.87 14.86 9.94
C ASN A 365 10.89 16.00 10.28
N THR A 366 11.30 17.22 9.97
CA THR A 366 10.43 18.40 10.07
C THR A 366 10.38 19.10 8.72
N PHE A 367 9.21 19.07 8.11
CA PHE A 367 8.89 19.76 6.88
C PHE A 367 8.29 21.13 7.22
N THR A 368 8.51 22.14 6.37
CA THR A 368 7.94 23.47 6.59
C THR A 368 7.26 23.96 5.32
N TYR A 369 5.93 23.96 5.36
CA TYR A 369 5.14 24.76 4.45
C TYR A 369 5.39 26.24 4.77
N ASN A 370 5.71 27.00 3.73
CA ASN A 370 5.79 28.45 3.77
C ASN A 370 4.69 28.99 2.86
N ASN A 371 3.92 29.98 3.29
CA ASN A 371 2.96 30.67 2.44
C ASN A 371 3.70 31.63 1.48
N ILE A 372 4.21 31.11 0.37
CA ILE A 372 4.98 31.90 -0.60
C ILE A 372 4.06 32.40 -1.73
N SER A 373 3.49 33.58 -1.53
CA SER A 373 2.71 34.28 -2.55
C SER A 373 3.61 34.80 -3.68
N TRP A 374 3.92 33.91 -4.63
CA TRP A 374 4.56 34.27 -5.91
C TRP A 374 3.54 34.80 -6.95
N GLY A 375 2.23 34.61 -6.71
CA GLY A 375 1.10 35.06 -7.53
C GLY A 375 0.34 33.91 -8.19
N ASP A 376 -0.81 34.20 -8.80
CA ASP A 376 -1.81 33.25 -9.34
C ASP A 376 -1.27 32.23 -10.39
N SER A 377 -0.01 32.36 -10.83
CA SER A 377 0.69 31.42 -11.71
C SER A 377 1.56 30.39 -10.96
N TYR A 378 1.55 30.40 -9.61
CA TYR A 378 2.48 29.65 -8.77
C TYR A 378 1.83 28.86 -7.62
N ASP A 379 0.51 28.98 -7.43
CA ASP A 379 -0.24 27.96 -6.68
C ASP A 379 0.15 26.61 -7.29
N THR A 380 0.57 25.64 -6.50
CA THR A 380 1.06 24.35 -7.01
C THR A 380 0.88 23.31 -5.92
N GLY A 381 0.39 22.13 -6.29
CA GLY A 381 0.36 20.99 -5.37
C GLY A 381 1.75 20.75 -4.75
N ARG A 382 1.80 20.66 -3.42
CA ARG A 382 3.05 20.38 -2.68
C ARG A 382 2.95 19.00 -2.07
N ILE A 383 3.84 18.10 -2.49
CA ILE A 383 3.88 16.72 -2.02
C ILE A 383 4.88 16.65 -0.87
N TYR A 384 4.43 16.20 0.30
CA TYR A 384 5.28 15.96 1.47
C TYR A 384 5.31 14.46 1.75
N ARG A 385 6.52 13.89 1.74
CA ARG A 385 6.76 12.46 1.93
C ARG A 385 7.71 12.27 3.11
N GLY A 386 7.16 12.00 4.28
CA GLY A 386 7.89 11.34 5.34
C GLY A 386 8.02 9.84 5.07
N ARG A 387 8.89 9.17 5.82
CA ARG A 387 9.29 7.77 5.55
C ARG A 387 9.39 6.91 6.79
N GLY A 388 9.38 7.48 8.00
CA GLY A 388 9.37 6.72 9.24
C GLY A 388 9.70 7.57 10.47
N GLY A 389 9.19 7.15 11.62
CA GLY A 389 9.40 7.83 12.89
C GLY A 389 8.21 8.69 13.31
N THR A 390 8.46 9.98 13.56
CA THR A 390 7.43 10.93 14.03
C THR A 390 7.55 12.25 13.28
N ASP A 391 7.33 12.17 11.98
CA ASP A 391 7.43 13.23 11.00
C ASP A 391 6.38 14.33 11.25
N THR A 392 6.81 15.58 11.09
CA THR A 392 5.97 16.76 11.35
C THR A 392 5.99 17.72 10.17
N LEU A 393 4.81 18.11 9.69
CA LEU A 393 4.63 19.23 8.77
C LEU A 393 4.27 20.49 9.57
N VAL A 394 5.15 21.49 9.57
CA VAL A 394 4.90 22.82 10.13
C VAL A 394 4.26 23.71 9.07
N LEU A 395 3.11 24.31 9.37
CA LEU A 395 2.44 25.29 8.53
C LEU A 395 2.77 26.71 9.04
N ASP A 396 3.87 27.29 8.58
CA ASP A 396 4.39 28.58 9.07
C ASP A 396 3.38 29.72 8.81
N GLY A 397 2.96 30.42 9.87
CA GLY A 397 1.97 31.51 9.79
C GLY A 397 0.52 31.08 9.50
N ILE A 398 0.20 29.78 9.57
CA ILE A 398 -1.15 29.22 9.31
C ILE A 398 -1.78 28.76 10.62
N ASN A 399 -3.04 29.13 10.86
CA ASN A 399 -3.86 28.63 11.97
C ASN A 399 -4.78 27.50 11.48
N LYS A 400 -5.35 26.71 12.40
CA LYS A 400 -6.35 25.67 12.07
C LYS A 400 -7.58 26.18 11.33
N ASN A 401 -7.94 27.45 11.54
CA ASN A 401 -9.04 28.10 10.83
C ASN A 401 -8.68 28.55 9.40
N ASP A 402 -7.39 28.56 9.05
CA ASP A 402 -6.90 28.85 7.70
C ASP A 402 -6.84 27.58 6.83
N ILE A 403 -7.05 26.40 7.43
CA ILE A 403 -7.28 25.14 6.72
C ILE A 403 -8.76 25.06 6.31
N LEU A 404 -9.01 24.81 5.03
CA LEU A 404 -10.35 24.62 4.48
C LEU A 404 -10.88 23.23 4.87
N GLU A 405 -10.12 22.20 4.53
CA GLU A 405 -10.43 20.79 4.75
C GLU A 405 -9.17 19.92 4.76
N PHE A 406 -9.29 18.77 5.39
CA PHE A 406 -8.35 17.66 5.34
C PHE A 406 -9.14 16.40 4.98
N ASN A 407 -8.77 15.73 3.88
CA ASN A 407 -9.44 14.55 3.35
C ASN A 407 -10.96 14.74 3.14
N GLY A 408 -11.35 15.86 2.51
CA GLY A 408 -12.77 16.23 2.28
C GLY A 408 -13.57 16.57 3.54
N SER A 409 -12.91 16.67 4.71
CA SER A 409 -13.54 16.97 6.00
C SER A 409 -12.98 18.27 6.59
N SER A 410 -13.83 19.16 7.11
CA SER A 410 -13.34 20.37 7.79
C SER A 410 -12.47 20.00 8.99
N VAL A 411 -11.38 20.76 9.26
CA VAL A 411 -10.48 20.50 10.39
C VAL A 411 -11.21 20.47 11.75
N ASN A 412 -12.24 21.29 11.92
CA ASN A 412 -13.10 21.29 13.10
C ASN A 412 -14.01 20.05 13.24
N GLN A 413 -14.03 19.21 12.21
CA GLN A 413 -14.76 17.93 12.12
C GLN A 413 -13.82 16.73 11.98
N LEU A 414 -12.51 16.89 12.22
CA LEU A 414 -11.57 15.77 12.29
C LEU A 414 -11.92 14.86 13.48
N GLY A 415 -12.82 13.92 13.20
CA GLY A 415 -13.13 12.80 14.06
C GLY A 415 -11.96 11.82 14.07
N GLN A 416 -11.82 11.12 15.19
CA GLN A 416 -10.86 10.04 15.28
C GLN A 416 -11.30 8.87 14.39
N SER A 417 -10.35 8.29 13.64
CA SER A 417 -10.49 6.99 12.99
C SER A 417 -10.78 5.90 14.03
N ALA A 418 -11.15 4.70 13.59
CA ALA A 418 -11.30 3.56 14.49
C ALA A 418 -10.00 3.25 15.31
N ALA A 419 -8.85 3.76 14.85
CA ALA A 419 -7.55 3.64 15.50
C ALA A 419 -7.11 4.88 16.32
N GLY A 420 -7.97 5.91 16.45
CA GLY A 420 -7.70 7.09 17.28
C GLY A 420 -7.01 8.28 16.58
N GLY A 421 -6.54 8.11 15.33
CA GLY A 421 -5.89 9.17 14.54
C GLY A 421 -6.86 9.97 13.68
N ALA A 422 -6.38 10.83 12.78
CA ALA A 422 -7.25 11.48 11.80
C ALA A 422 -7.89 10.43 10.86
N ALA A 423 -9.21 10.52 10.66
CA ALA A 423 -9.94 9.69 9.71
C ALA A 423 -9.37 9.82 8.29
N LEU A 424 -9.42 8.73 7.50
CA LEU A 424 -8.87 8.72 6.14
C LEU A 424 -9.65 9.58 5.15
N GLY A 425 -10.98 9.68 5.28
CA GLY A 425 -11.80 10.55 4.42
C GLY A 425 -11.60 10.30 2.92
N GLU A 426 -11.58 11.37 2.13
CA GLU A 426 -11.20 11.37 0.71
C GLU A 426 -9.67 11.42 0.58
N GLN A 427 -9.08 10.61 -0.30
CA GLN A 427 -7.62 10.55 -0.56
C GLN A 427 -7.33 10.85 -2.04
N ALA A 428 -6.20 11.48 -2.35
CA ALA A 428 -5.77 11.73 -3.73
C ALA A 428 -4.89 10.60 -4.27
N PHE A 429 -5.20 10.11 -5.46
CA PHE A 429 -4.39 9.17 -6.23
C PHE A 429 -3.29 9.91 -6.99
N TYR A 430 -2.04 9.58 -6.69
CA TYR A 430 -0.89 10.06 -7.45
C TYR A 430 0.25 9.05 -7.39
N GLY A 431 1.02 8.90 -8.47
CA GLY A 431 2.10 7.92 -8.52
C GLY A 431 1.65 6.46 -8.38
N GLY A 432 0.35 6.15 -8.49
CA GLY A 432 -0.18 4.81 -8.18
C GLY A 432 -0.31 4.48 -6.68
N THR A 433 -0.15 5.46 -5.79
CA THR A 433 -0.47 5.37 -4.36
C THR A 433 -1.51 6.44 -3.99
N VAL A 434 -1.92 6.48 -2.72
CA VAL A 434 -2.84 7.49 -2.17
C VAL A 434 -2.16 8.42 -1.17
N PHE A 435 -2.53 9.69 -1.22
CA PHE A 435 -2.08 10.76 -0.32
C PHE A 435 -3.26 11.31 0.50
N ASP A 436 -2.98 11.69 1.74
CA ASP A 436 -3.89 12.59 2.46
C ASP A 436 -3.85 13.97 1.79
N VAL A 437 -5.00 14.64 1.69
CA VAL A 437 -5.15 15.93 1.01
C VAL A 437 -5.48 17.00 2.05
N LEU A 438 -4.65 18.04 2.13
CA LEU A 438 -4.82 19.17 3.02
C LEU A 438 -4.99 20.44 2.17
N ASN A 439 -6.21 20.97 2.12
CA ASN A 439 -6.56 22.15 1.35
C ASN A 439 -6.62 23.39 2.25
N LEU A 440 -5.98 24.47 1.83
CA LEU A 440 -5.90 25.72 2.58
C LEU A 440 -6.81 26.81 2.00
N ASN A 441 -7.29 27.73 2.85
CA ASN A 441 -8.19 28.81 2.45
C ASN A 441 -7.57 29.84 1.47
N ASN A 442 -6.24 29.81 1.28
CA ASN A 442 -5.54 30.60 0.26
C ASN A 442 -5.52 29.94 -1.12
N GLY A 443 -5.95 28.68 -1.25
CA GLY A 443 -5.94 27.91 -2.50
C GLY A 443 -4.77 26.94 -2.66
N ASP A 444 -3.83 26.89 -1.72
CA ASP A 444 -2.75 25.88 -1.73
C ASP A 444 -3.30 24.49 -1.37
N GLU A 445 -2.87 23.48 -2.13
CA GLU A 445 -3.21 22.07 -1.93
C GLU A 445 -1.94 21.27 -1.56
N LEU A 446 -1.98 20.54 -0.45
CA LEU A 446 -0.85 19.81 0.11
C LEU A 446 -1.18 18.31 0.20
N TYR A 447 -0.27 17.48 -0.28
CA TYR A 447 -0.47 16.04 -0.47
C TYR A 447 0.51 15.29 0.43
N LEU A 448 0.02 14.55 1.42
CA LEU A 448 0.83 14.04 2.54
C LEU A 448 0.87 12.51 2.58
N GLN A 449 2.05 11.96 2.86
CA GLN A 449 2.31 10.56 3.14
C GLN A 449 3.39 10.46 4.23
N GLY A 450 3.20 9.59 5.24
CA GLY A 450 4.11 9.45 6.38
C GLY A 450 4.26 10.76 7.16
N ILE A 451 3.15 11.40 7.54
CA ILE A 451 3.17 12.64 8.34
C ILE A 451 2.29 12.42 9.58
N GLU A 452 2.92 12.26 10.74
CA GLU A 452 2.23 11.92 11.98
C GLU A 452 1.56 13.15 12.61
N THR A 453 2.11 14.34 12.38
CA THR A 453 1.68 15.60 12.99
C THR A 453 1.68 16.76 11.98
N ILE A 454 0.60 17.55 12.00
CA ILE A 454 0.53 18.85 11.30
C ILE A 454 0.53 19.94 12.37
N SER A 455 1.57 20.76 12.42
CA SER A 455 1.75 21.83 13.41
C SER A 455 1.28 23.18 12.85
N CYS A 456 0.37 23.84 13.57
CA CYS A 456 -0.19 25.17 13.23
C CYS A 456 0.14 26.17 14.35
N GLU A 457 0.04 27.47 14.06
CA GLU A 457 0.27 28.56 15.03
C GLU A 457 -0.61 28.46 16.30
N ASP A 458 -1.84 27.95 16.17
CA ASP A 458 -2.79 27.69 17.26
C ASP A 458 -2.80 26.22 17.74
N GLY A 459 -1.72 25.48 17.44
CA GLY A 459 -1.37 24.17 17.99
C GLY A 459 -1.44 23.02 16.99
N ASP A 460 -1.18 21.80 17.45
CA ASP A 460 -0.97 20.66 16.54
C ASP A 460 -2.27 19.90 16.21
N ILE A 461 -2.24 19.19 15.09
CA ILE A 461 -3.21 18.17 14.67
C ILE A 461 -2.44 16.85 14.56
N ARG A 462 -2.87 15.82 15.28
CA ARG A 462 -2.30 14.47 15.16
C ARG A 462 -3.02 13.68 14.07
N VAL A 463 -2.27 13.17 13.11
CA VAL A 463 -2.78 12.41 11.96
C VAL A 463 -2.74 10.90 12.25
N ARG A 464 -1.64 10.40 12.81
CA ARG A 464 -1.45 8.98 13.17
C ARG A 464 -2.41 8.43 14.23
N ALA A 465 -2.53 7.11 14.29
CA ALA A 465 -3.23 6.40 15.37
C ALA A 465 -2.72 6.80 16.78
N ASN A 466 -3.60 6.69 17.79
CA ASN A 466 -3.20 6.96 19.18
C ASN A 466 -2.33 5.80 19.72
N MET A 467 -1.11 6.13 20.13
CA MET A 467 -0.26 5.24 20.93
C MET A 467 -0.64 5.39 22.41
N SER A 468 -0.66 4.29 23.16
CA SER A 468 -0.92 4.28 24.60
C SER A 468 0.39 4.40 25.39
N ASP A 469 0.28 4.66 26.69
CA ASP A 469 1.45 4.71 27.59
C ASP A 469 2.27 3.40 27.60
N SER A 470 1.64 2.27 27.27
CA SER A 470 2.27 0.95 27.18
C SER A 470 3.03 0.71 25.87
N THR A 471 2.60 1.34 24.77
CA THR A 471 3.13 1.07 23.42
C THR A 471 4.16 2.09 22.95
N LYS A 472 4.36 3.19 23.68
CA LYS A 472 5.31 4.27 23.35
C LYS A 472 6.80 3.88 23.38
N GLU A 473 7.15 2.75 23.99
CA GLU A 473 8.52 2.19 23.99
C GLU A 473 8.78 1.21 22.83
N GLN A 474 7.75 0.87 22.04
CA GLN A 474 7.87 -0.03 20.89
C GLN A 474 8.48 0.70 19.69
N TRP A 475 9.80 0.90 19.73
CA TRP A 475 10.57 1.58 18.69
C TRP A 475 10.32 1.00 17.28
N ASN A 476 10.11 -0.32 17.19
CA ASN A 476 9.82 -1.03 15.95
C ASN A 476 8.56 -0.50 15.25
N LEU A 477 7.53 -0.14 16.00
CA LEU A 477 6.28 0.40 15.44
C LEU A 477 6.47 1.80 14.83
N GLN A 478 7.40 2.60 15.37
CA GLN A 478 7.70 3.94 14.84
C GLN A 478 8.64 3.85 13.64
N ALA A 479 9.71 3.06 13.78
CA ALA A 479 10.71 2.89 12.74
C ALA A 479 10.14 2.29 11.45
N MET A 480 9.08 1.48 11.52
CA MET A 480 8.37 0.92 10.35
C MET A 480 7.12 1.71 9.92
N ASP A 481 6.79 2.82 10.59
CA ASP A 481 5.53 3.56 10.40
C ASP A 481 4.25 2.70 10.45
N VAL A 482 4.11 1.92 11.52
CA VAL A 482 2.90 1.10 11.75
C VAL A 482 1.71 1.96 12.20
N SER A 483 1.98 3.09 12.86
CA SER A 483 0.92 3.97 13.38
C SER A 483 0.17 4.72 12.28
N GLY A 484 0.82 4.97 11.14
CA GLY A 484 0.20 5.42 9.90
C GLY A 484 -0.69 4.36 9.26
N ALA A 485 -0.15 3.14 9.05
CA ALA A 485 -0.88 1.99 8.51
C ALA A 485 -2.19 1.68 9.26
N TRP A 486 -2.19 1.81 10.60
CA TRP A 486 -3.38 1.61 11.42
C TRP A 486 -4.56 2.56 11.17
N ARG A 487 -4.37 3.64 10.40
CA ARG A 487 -5.47 4.51 9.95
C ARG A 487 -6.36 3.82 8.91
N PHE A 488 -5.79 2.88 8.14
CA PHE A 488 -6.48 2.07 7.14
C PHE A 488 -7.13 0.85 7.79
N ASN A 489 -6.33 -0.07 8.32
CA ASN A 489 -6.83 -1.27 8.99
C ASN A 489 -5.89 -1.73 10.12
N ARG A 490 -6.36 -2.66 10.95
CA ARG A 490 -5.57 -3.29 12.03
C ARG A 490 -5.50 -4.81 11.85
N GLY A 491 -5.64 -5.32 10.63
CA GLY A 491 -5.88 -6.72 10.34
C GLY A 491 -7.36 -7.02 10.05
N SER A 492 -7.61 -8.18 9.43
CA SER A 492 -8.93 -8.67 9.00
C SER A 492 -9.07 -10.15 9.32
N SER A 493 -10.29 -10.60 9.66
CA SER A 493 -10.58 -12.03 9.88
C SER A 493 -10.31 -12.90 8.65
N ASP A 494 -10.28 -12.31 7.44
CA ASP A 494 -9.98 -13.01 6.19
C ASP A 494 -8.46 -13.23 6.00
N VAL A 495 -7.63 -12.78 6.96
CA VAL A 495 -6.18 -13.00 6.98
C VAL A 495 -5.81 -13.76 8.25
N VAL A 496 -5.05 -14.83 8.08
CA VAL A 496 -4.58 -15.71 9.15
C VAL A 496 -3.07 -15.65 9.22
N MET A 497 -2.54 -15.20 10.36
CA MET A 497 -1.11 -15.27 10.68
C MET A 497 -0.79 -16.66 11.24
N VAL A 498 0.21 -17.34 10.69
CA VAL A 498 0.57 -18.72 11.03
C VAL A 498 2.00 -18.72 11.58
N SER A 499 2.16 -18.87 12.89
CA SER A 499 3.46 -18.96 13.54
C SER A 499 4.01 -20.38 13.42
N LEU A 500 5.05 -20.56 12.61
CA LEU A 500 5.84 -21.78 12.42
C LEU A 500 7.09 -21.68 13.32
N ASP A 501 6.90 -21.93 14.62
CA ASP A 501 7.89 -21.57 15.64
C ASP A 501 7.85 -22.56 16.82
N SER A 502 8.24 -22.14 18.02
CA SER A 502 8.19 -22.92 19.25
C SER A 502 6.77 -23.17 19.80
N GLY A 503 5.73 -22.71 19.11
CA GLY A 503 4.35 -22.73 19.58
C GLY A 503 4.13 -21.99 20.91
N ILE A 504 3.04 -22.34 21.60
CA ILE A 504 2.67 -21.78 22.92
C ILE A 504 3.35 -22.56 24.04
N GLY A 505 4.16 -21.90 24.85
CA GLY A 505 4.77 -22.44 26.07
C GLY A 505 3.76 -22.90 27.14
N ASP A 506 4.05 -24.03 27.79
CA ASP A 506 3.37 -24.53 28.99
C ASP A 506 4.03 -23.94 30.24
N ILE A 507 3.25 -23.22 31.04
CA ILE A 507 3.70 -22.57 32.27
C ILE A 507 3.00 -23.16 33.48
N ALA A 508 3.83 -23.72 34.35
CA ALA A 508 3.45 -24.29 35.64
C ALA A 508 2.32 -25.35 35.61
N GLY A 509 2.01 -25.92 34.45
CA GLY A 509 0.98 -26.95 34.29
C GLY A 509 -0.45 -26.43 34.19
N ASN A 510 -0.67 -25.14 33.90
CA ASN A 510 -1.95 -24.69 33.38
C ASN A 510 -1.93 -24.70 31.85
N ALA A 511 -2.24 -25.87 31.28
CA ALA A 511 -2.25 -26.09 29.84
C ALA A 511 -3.28 -25.25 29.08
N ASP A 512 -4.18 -24.52 29.76
CA ASP A 512 -5.21 -23.68 29.15
C ASP A 512 -4.83 -22.18 29.13
N ASP A 513 -3.89 -21.70 29.96
CA ASP A 513 -3.50 -20.28 29.99
C ASP A 513 -2.67 -19.92 28.75
N ILE A 514 -3.25 -19.14 27.85
CA ILE A 514 -2.54 -18.27 26.90
C ILE A 514 -2.55 -16.88 27.57
N ASP A 515 -1.46 -16.12 27.45
CA ASP A 515 -1.42 -14.76 28.00
C ASP A 515 -2.53 -13.88 27.38
N ASP A 516 -3.16 -13.03 28.20
CA ASP A 516 -4.33 -12.21 27.82
C ASP A 516 -4.03 -11.31 26.60
N GLU A 517 -2.77 -10.94 26.36
CA GLU A 517 -2.32 -10.16 25.20
C GLU A 517 -2.50 -10.92 23.87
N ILE A 518 -2.41 -12.27 23.86
CA ILE A 518 -2.53 -13.09 22.65
C ILE A 518 -3.57 -14.23 22.76
N ASP A 519 -4.55 -14.13 23.66
CA ASP A 519 -5.57 -15.16 23.93
C ASP A 519 -6.44 -15.58 22.72
N HIS A 520 -6.42 -14.79 21.63
CA HIS A 520 -7.12 -15.05 20.36
C HIS A 520 -6.36 -16.04 19.46
N VAL A 521 -5.14 -16.44 19.85
CA VAL A 521 -4.33 -17.44 19.14
C VAL A 521 -4.94 -18.83 19.28
N VAL A 522 -5.18 -19.47 18.15
CA VAL A 522 -5.58 -20.88 18.09
C VAL A 522 -4.32 -21.75 18.11
N ASN A 523 -4.06 -22.41 19.24
CA ASN A 523 -2.98 -23.40 19.32
C ASN A 523 -3.36 -24.68 18.55
N LYS A 524 -2.60 -25.02 17.51
CA LYS A 524 -2.88 -26.17 16.62
C LYS A 524 -2.14 -27.44 17.04
N THR A 525 -1.04 -27.30 17.77
CA THR A 525 -0.17 -28.39 18.24
C THR A 525 -0.22 -28.57 19.76
N SER A 526 0.57 -29.49 20.30
CA SER A 526 0.86 -29.51 21.74
C SER A 526 1.49 -28.18 22.21
N LYS A 527 1.26 -27.81 23.47
CA LYS A 527 2.02 -26.76 24.14
C LYS A 527 3.45 -27.23 24.40
N ASN A 528 4.36 -26.26 24.41
CA ASN A 528 5.79 -26.43 24.51
C ASN A 528 6.26 -26.54 25.97
N THR A 529 6.87 -27.67 26.29
CA THR A 529 7.29 -28.02 27.66
C THR A 529 8.80 -27.84 27.90
N GLU A 530 9.51 -27.14 27.00
CA GLU A 530 10.95 -26.91 27.13
C GLU A 530 11.31 -26.18 28.44
N ALA A 531 12.32 -26.70 29.13
CA ALA A 531 12.75 -26.16 30.41
C ALA A 531 13.51 -24.84 30.29
N ASN A 532 14.06 -24.54 29.11
CA ASN A 532 14.69 -23.26 28.80
C ASN A 532 13.63 -22.29 28.25
N THR A 533 13.32 -21.24 29.01
CA THR A 533 12.31 -20.24 28.64
C THR A 533 12.62 -19.56 27.30
N ALA A 534 13.91 -19.40 26.93
CA ALA A 534 14.31 -18.83 25.64
C ALA A 534 13.95 -19.71 24.42
N PHE A 535 13.79 -21.03 24.61
CA PHE A 535 13.27 -21.95 23.59
C PHE A 535 11.76 -22.19 23.74
N ARG A 536 11.25 -22.06 24.96
CA ARG A 536 9.83 -22.27 25.26
C ARG A 536 8.94 -21.13 24.75
N ASP A 537 9.41 -19.89 24.93
CA ASP A 537 8.63 -18.67 24.75
C ASP A 537 9.03 -17.90 23.47
N HIS A 538 9.82 -18.51 22.58
CA HIS A 538 10.30 -17.89 21.35
C HIS A 538 9.16 -17.53 20.39
N GLY A 539 8.28 -18.49 20.10
CA GLY A 539 7.06 -18.31 19.33
C GLY A 539 6.06 -17.38 20.03
N HIS A 540 5.98 -17.40 21.37
CA HIS A 540 5.19 -16.42 22.14
C HIS A 540 5.61 -14.98 21.82
N HIS A 541 6.92 -14.69 21.86
CA HIS A 541 7.42 -13.37 21.49
C HIS A 541 7.05 -13.01 20.04
N SER A 542 7.29 -13.91 19.09
CA SER A 542 6.93 -13.72 17.67
C SER A 542 5.44 -13.41 17.47
N MET A 543 4.56 -14.16 18.12
CA MET A 543 3.11 -13.95 18.05
C MET A 543 2.68 -12.64 18.72
N SER A 544 3.32 -12.25 19.82
CA SER A 544 3.02 -10.97 20.48
C SER A 544 3.35 -9.76 19.60
N ILE A 545 4.46 -9.79 18.86
CA ILE A 545 4.81 -8.75 17.88
C ILE A 545 3.79 -8.70 16.73
N MET A 546 3.36 -9.88 16.24
CA MET A 546 2.39 -9.95 15.15
C MET A 546 1.00 -9.45 15.55
N GLY A 547 0.46 -9.87 16.70
CA GLY A 547 -0.97 -9.75 16.99
C GLY A 547 -1.37 -9.44 18.43
N ALA A 548 -0.45 -9.08 19.34
CA ALA A 548 -0.85 -8.67 20.70
C ALA A 548 -1.95 -7.59 20.70
N ARG A 549 -2.89 -7.72 21.64
CA ARG A 549 -4.10 -6.91 21.71
C ARG A 549 -3.82 -5.42 21.75
N HIS A 550 -4.57 -4.67 20.96
CA HIS A 550 -4.51 -3.22 20.98
C HIS A 550 -5.59 -2.63 21.92
N ASP A 551 -5.46 -2.90 23.22
CA ASP A 551 -6.41 -2.49 24.26
C ASP A 551 -5.86 -1.42 25.24
N SER A 552 -4.66 -0.91 24.97
CA SER A 552 -3.88 0.02 25.81
C SER A 552 -3.25 -0.59 27.07
N GLN A 553 -3.16 -1.92 27.19
CA GLN A 553 -2.25 -2.61 28.11
C GLN A 553 -0.99 -3.10 27.37
N GLY A 554 -0.27 -4.07 27.95
CA GLY A 554 1.03 -4.62 27.59
C GLY A 554 1.79 -3.99 26.42
N ILE A 555 1.55 -4.52 25.22
CA ILE A 555 2.14 -4.04 23.95
C ILE A 555 1.07 -4.08 22.86
N ALA A 556 1.25 -3.35 21.76
CA ALA A 556 0.42 -3.52 20.57
C ALA A 556 1.14 -4.41 19.54
N GLY A 557 0.47 -5.47 19.11
CA GLY A 557 0.85 -6.20 17.91
C GLY A 557 0.46 -5.42 16.65
N ILE A 558 1.07 -5.77 15.53
CA ILE A 558 0.93 -5.04 14.25
C ILE A 558 -0.44 -5.28 13.59
N ALA A 559 -0.94 -6.52 13.58
CA ALA A 559 -2.23 -6.89 12.95
C ALA A 559 -3.19 -7.64 13.92
N PRO A 560 -3.60 -7.02 15.05
CA PRO A 560 -4.41 -7.65 16.10
C PRO A 560 -5.85 -7.97 15.71
N GLY A 561 -6.31 -7.52 14.54
CA GLY A 561 -7.61 -7.85 13.95
C GLY A 561 -7.59 -9.09 13.06
N SER A 562 -6.40 -9.63 12.77
CA SER A 562 -6.23 -10.87 12.00
C SER A 562 -6.35 -12.12 12.88
N GLN A 563 -6.74 -13.24 12.29
CA GLN A 563 -6.67 -14.53 12.99
C GLN A 563 -5.21 -14.93 13.21
N MET A 564 -4.90 -15.71 14.24
CA MET A 564 -3.55 -16.22 14.47
C MET A 564 -3.56 -17.69 14.90
N TRP A 565 -2.73 -18.52 14.24
CA TRP A 565 -2.56 -19.95 14.51
C TRP A 565 -1.13 -20.23 14.97
N ALA A 566 -0.97 -21.00 16.05
CA ALA A 566 0.34 -21.39 16.56
C ALA A 566 0.65 -22.86 16.24
N TYR A 567 1.79 -23.10 15.57
CA TYR A 567 2.35 -24.42 15.34
C TYR A 567 3.71 -24.54 16.03
N GLN A 568 3.82 -25.53 16.92
CA GLN A 568 5.08 -26.00 17.48
C GLN A 568 5.73 -26.97 16.49
N VAL A 569 6.72 -26.51 15.73
CA VAL A 569 7.22 -27.22 14.54
C VAL A 569 8.08 -28.46 14.80
N TRP A 570 8.34 -28.86 16.06
CA TRP A 570 9.09 -30.10 16.35
C TRP A 570 8.26 -31.38 16.10
N ASP A 571 6.94 -31.28 16.12
CA ASP A 571 6.00 -32.33 15.72
C ASP A 571 4.69 -31.62 15.34
N PRO A 572 4.35 -31.50 14.04
CA PRO A 572 4.66 -32.45 12.96
C PRO A 572 5.87 -32.15 12.06
N GLY A 573 6.58 -31.03 12.25
CA GLY A 573 7.55 -30.51 11.27
C GLY A 573 7.06 -29.21 10.60
N PHE A 574 7.92 -28.57 9.81
CA PHE A 574 7.52 -27.41 9.00
C PHE A 574 6.58 -27.81 7.88
N HIS A 575 6.91 -28.85 7.12
CA HIS A 575 6.05 -29.34 6.04
C HIS A 575 4.71 -29.79 6.61
N GLY A 576 4.71 -30.57 7.71
CA GLY A 576 3.50 -31.00 8.39
C GLY A 576 2.61 -29.84 8.85
N ALA A 577 3.19 -28.76 9.38
CA ALA A 577 2.45 -27.58 9.82
C ALA A 577 1.89 -26.74 8.65
N ILE A 578 2.65 -26.63 7.55
CA ILE A 578 2.19 -25.97 6.32
C ILE A 578 1.02 -26.73 5.70
N GLU A 579 1.11 -28.06 5.59
CA GLU A 579 0.01 -28.89 5.08
C GLU A 579 -1.26 -28.84 5.94
N ASP A 580 -1.12 -28.83 7.28
CA ASP A 580 -2.25 -28.68 8.20
C ASP A 580 -2.91 -27.30 8.05
N ALA A 581 -2.12 -26.22 8.00
CA ALA A 581 -2.63 -24.87 7.77
C ALA A 581 -3.31 -24.72 6.38
N LYS A 582 -2.75 -25.33 5.33
CA LYS A 582 -3.36 -25.38 3.98
C LYS A 582 -4.71 -26.11 4.00
N ALA A 583 -4.83 -27.18 4.78
CA ALA A 583 -6.05 -28.00 4.89
C ALA A 583 -7.15 -27.34 5.73
N ASP A 584 -6.79 -26.60 6.78
CA ASP A 584 -7.72 -25.90 7.66
C ASP A 584 -8.19 -24.54 7.09
N ARG A 585 -7.44 -23.94 6.16
CA ARG A 585 -7.76 -22.66 5.51
C ARG A 585 -9.02 -22.74 4.63
N GLU A 586 -9.94 -21.81 4.86
CA GLU A 586 -11.11 -21.60 4.02
C GLU A 586 -10.75 -20.84 2.72
N SER A 587 -11.47 -21.09 1.62
CA SER A 587 -11.05 -20.63 0.28
C SER A 587 -10.99 -19.11 0.06
N HIS A 588 -11.46 -18.31 1.02
CA HIS A 588 -11.41 -16.85 1.00
C HIS A 588 -10.22 -16.30 1.78
N GLU A 589 -9.66 -17.08 2.72
CA GLU A 589 -8.61 -16.64 3.62
C GLU A 589 -7.24 -16.51 2.91
N ARG A 590 -6.38 -15.66 3.47
CA ARG A 590 -4.95 -15.56 3.14
C ARG A 590 -4.10 -16.00 4.32
N LEU A 591 -2.99 -16.69 4.06
CA LEU A 591 -2.08 -17.22 5.08
C LEU A 591 -0.76 -16.45 5.09
N VAL A 592 -0.47 -15.76 6.19
CA VAL A 592 0.84 -15.14 6.44
C VAL A 592 1.64 -16.05 7.35
N PHE A 593 2.58 -16.81 6.79
CA PHE A 593 3.46 -17.68 7.54
C PHE A 593 4.64 -16.89 8.13
N GLN A 594 4.83 -16.99 9.43
CA GLN A 594 5.96 -16.45 10.18
C GLN A 594 6.88 -17.60 10.56
N ASN A 595 8.17 -17.56 10.20
CA ASN A 595 9.12 -18.64 10.45
C ASN A 595 10.37 -18.10 11.17
N GLY A 596 10.41 -18.33 12.49
CA GLY A 596 11.52 -17.93 13.36
C GLY A 596 12.35 -19.08 13.91
N ALA A 597 11.87 -20.33 13.85
CA ALA A 597 12.59 -21.48 14.38
C ALA A 597 13.75 -21.92 13.45
N HIS A 598 14.96 -22.01 14.00
CA HIS A 598 16.11 -22.56 13.29
C HIS A 598 16.07 -24.09 13.28
N TRP A 599 15.93 -24.68 12.10
CA TRP A 599 16.32 -26.06 11.87
C TRP A 599 17.84 -26.14 11.74
N ILE A 600 18.48 -26.91 12.61
CA ILE A 600 19.92 -27.16 12.55
C ILE A 600 20.15 -28.60 13.01
N GLY A 601 20.68 -29.42 12.09
CA GLY A 601 20.80 -30.87 12.25
C GLY A 601 21.66 -31.35 13.43
N GLU A 602 22.38 -30.44 14.10
CA GLU A 602 23.09 -30.71 15.36
C GLU A 602 22.78 -29.65 16.45
N GLY A 603 21.50 -29.53 16.82
CA GLY A 603 21.12 -29.39 18.24
C GLY A 603 21.41 -28.06 18.96
N LEU A 604 21.16 -26.91 18.34
CA LEU A 604 21.28 -25.59 19.00
C LEU A 604 19.96 -24.80 19.17
N TRP A 605 18.85 -25.17 18.51
CA TRP A 605 17.54 -24.48 18.62
C TRP A 605 16.31 -25.42 18.62
N GLY A 606 16.43 -26.59 19.25
CA GLY A 606 15.32 -27.51 19.49
C GLY A 606 15.77 -28.90 19.94
N PRO A 607 14.87 -29.75 20.45
CA PRO A 607 15.18 -31.14 20.76
C PRO A 607 15.65 -31.87 19.48
N SER A 608 16.91 -32.28 19.47
CA SER A 608 17.50 -33.04 18.37
C SER A 608 16.80 -34.39 18.20
N GLY A 609 15.91 -34.54 17.21
CA GLY A 609 15.22 -35.82 17.03
C GLY A 609 14.20 -35.95 15.91
N ASN A 610 13.55 -34.88 15.45
CA ASN A 610 12.49 -34.98 14.45
C ASN A 610 12.73 -34.02 13.28
N THR A 611 13.53 -34.49 12.32
CA THR A 611 13.58 -33.87 10.99
C THR A 611 12.38 -34.37 10.20
N ASP A 612 11.56 -33.45 9.66
CA ASP A 612 10.65 -33.69 8.53
C ASP A 612 11.30 -34.70 7.56
N SER A 613 10.71 -35.89 7.42
CA SER A 613 11.30 -36.97 6.61
C SER A 613 10.98 -36.83 5.11
N ILE A 614 10.72 -35.60 4.67
CA ILE A 614 10.31 -35.21 3.32
C ILE A 614 11.52 -34.77 2.49
N THR A 615 11.41 -34.84 1.17
CA THR A 615 12.44 -34.32 0.26
C THR A 615 12.25 -32.82 -0.01
N GLU A 616 13.31 -32.15 -0.41
CA GLU A 616 13.28 -30.75 -0.88
C GLU A 616 12.22 -30.56 -1.99
N GLU A 617 12.11 -31.51 -2.93
CA GLU A 617 11.08 -31.56 -3.97
C GLU A 617 9.64 -31.55 -3.41
N GLN A 618 9.38 -32.25 -2.29
CA GLN A 618 8.07 -32.24 -1.63
C GLN A 618 7.78 -30.91 -0.92
N MET A 619 8.80 -30.28 -0.33
CA MET A 619 8.66 -28.93 0.22
C MET A 619 8.38 -27.91 -0.90
N MET A 620 9.11 -27.98 -2.02
CA MET A 620 8.87 -27.13 -3.18
C MET A 620 7.47 -27.31 -3.77
N GLU A 621 6.96 -28.55 -3.87
CA GLU A 621 5.57 -28.82 -4.28
C GLU A 621 4.57 -28.18 -3.30
N SER A 622 4.79 -28.35 -1.98
CA SER A 622 3.94 -27.76 -0.94
C SER A 622 3.90 -26.22 -1.00
N LEU A 623 5.06 -25.58 -1.20
CA LEU A 623 5.21 -24.12 -1.33
C LEU A 623 4.61 -23.58 -2.63
N ALA A 624 4.82 -24.24 -3.77
CA ALA A 624 4.23 -23.87 -5.06
C ALA A 624 2.69 -23.82 -4.99
N GLU A 625 2.07 -24.74 -4.25
CA GLU A 625 0.62 -24.74 -4.04
C GLU A 625 0.09 -23.55 -3.23
N THR A 626 0.94 -22.66 -2.72
CA THR A 626 0.56 -21.50 -1.90
C THR A 626 0.69 -20.13 -2.58
N GLU A 627 1.28 -20.03 -3.77
CA GLU A 627 1.61 -18.73 -4.42
C GLU A 627 0.44 -17.73 -4.46
N ASP A 628 -0.79 -18.22 -4.74
CA ASP A 628 -2.01 -17.40 -4.84
C ASP A 628 -2.58 -16.91 -3.49
N TYR A 629 -2.21 -17.51 -2.36
CA TYR A 629 -2.89 -17.25 -1.07
C TYR A 629 -2.00 -17.32 0.19
N GLY A 630 -0.73 -17.65 0.07
CA GLY A 630 0.23 -17.78 1.16
C GLY A 630 1.47 -16.90 0.93
N PHE A 631 1.97 -16.26 1.99
CA PHE A 631 3.19 -15.45 1.99
C PHE A 631 4.04 -15.85 3.20
N PHE A 632 5.35 -16.00 3.01
CA PHE A 632 6.25 -16.49 4.04
C PHE A 632 7.26 -15.41 4.42
N SER A 633 7.19 -14.95 5.67
CA SER A 633 8.24 -14.16 6.29
C SER A 633 9.16 -15.07 7.10
N VAL A 634 10.41 -15.17 6.67
CA VAL A 634 11.38 -16.14 7.23
C VAL A 634 12.62 -15.42 7.75
N ALA A 635 13.10 -15.80 8.93
CA ALA A 635 14.35 -15.29 9.50
C ALA A 635 15.57 -15.59 8.60
N ALA A 636 16.39 -14.58 8.25
CA ALA A 636 17.61 -14.77 7.45
C ALA A 636 18.74 -15.55 8.18
N GLY A 637 18.69 -15.56 9.52
CA GLY A 637 19.61 -16.27 10.41
C GLY A 637 20.59 -15.37 11.16
N ASN A 638 21.18 -15.93 12.22
CA ASN A 638 21.93 -15.20 13.26
C ASN A 638 23.43 -15.59 13.31
N GLU A 639 23.96 -16.14 12.22
CA GLU A 639 25.33 -16.68 12.12
C GLU A 639 26.40 -15.62 11.79
N SER A 640 26.02 -14.35 11.60
CA SER A 640 26.88 -13.28 11.09
C SER A 640 27.44 -13.55 9.68
N SER A 641 26.74 -14.37 8.89
CA SER A 641 27.09 -14.68 7.49
C SER A 641 27.07 -13.43 6.62
N ARG A 642 27.96 -13.37 5.62
CA ARG A 642 27.96 -12.37 4.54
C ARG A 642 27.94 -12.99 3.15
N ASP A 643 27.93 -14.32 3.07
CA ASP A 643 28.02 -15.10 1.84
C ASP A 643 26.67 -15.76 1.51
N GLY A 644 25.56 -15.22 2.02
CA GLY A 644 24.20 -15.75 1.85
C GLY A 644 23.42 -15.91 3.16
N VAL A 645 22.09 -15.97 3.04
CA VAL A 645 21.16 -16.33 4.14
C VAL A 645 21.17 -17.83 4.38
N ASN A 646 20.80 -18.27 5.59
CA ASN A 646 21.16 -19.62 6.04
C ASN A 646 20.41 -20.74 5.28
N THR A 647 21.15 -21.71 4.73
CA THR A 647 20.62 -22.84 3.93
C THR A 647 19.83 -23.89 4.72
N HIS A 648 19.42 -23.59 5.95
CA HIS A 648 18.84 -24.56 6.88
C HIS A 648 17.42 -24.19 7.37
N ASN A 649 16.75 -23.21 6.76
CA ASN A 649 15.32 -22.93 6.97
C ASN A 649 14.64 -22.60 5.63
N LEU A 650 13.38 -22.15 5.66
CA LEU A 650 12.63 -21.82 4.45
C LEU A 650 13.18 -20.61 3.67
N ALA A 651 14.16 -19.86 4.19
CA ALA A 651 14.62 -18.61 3.58
C ALA A 651 15.35 -18.80 2.25
N HIS A 652 16.04 -19.94 2.07
CA HIS A 652 16.76 -20.22 0.81
C HIS A 652 15.82 -20.37 -0.39
N PHE A 653 14.55 -20.76 -0.16
CA PHE A 653 13.53 -20.86 -1.21
C PHE A 653 13.08 -19.49 -1.76
N GLN A 654 13.55 -18.36 -1.20
CA GLN A 654 13.18 -17.01 -1.69
C GLN A 654 13.66 -16.71 -3.11
N THR A 655 14.66 -17.45 -3.63
CA THR A 655 15.08 -17.37 -5.03
C THR A 655 14.13 -18.09 -5.99
N ASP A 656 13.42 -19.10 -5.48
CA ASP A 656 12.58 -20.00 -6.27
C ASP A 656 11.12 -19.57 -6.27
N PHE A 657 10.64 -18.96 -5.18
CA PHE A 657 9.24 -18.59 -4.98
C PHE A 657 9.03 -17.11 -4.66
N GLY A 658 8.22 -16.44 -5.48
CA GLY A 658 7.89 -15.02 -5.34
C GLY A 658 7.10 -14.67 -4.09
N ASN A 659 6.55 -15.63 -3.36
CA ASN A 659 5.80 -15.39 -2.11
C ASN A 659 6.63 -15.61 -0.83
N ILE A 660 7.96 -15.79 -0.93
CA ILE A 660 8.86 -16.01 0.21
C ILE A 660 9.82 -14.83 0.37
N ALA A 661 9.91 -14.30 1.59
CA ALA A 661 10.77 -13.20 1.97
C ALA A 661 11.74 -13.63 3.09
N SER A 662 13.04 -13.54 2.79
CA SER A 662 14.11 -13.67 3.78
C SER A 662 14.36 -12.32 4.48
N VAL A 663 14.28 -12.31 5.81
CA VAL A 663 14.23 -11.08 6.64
C VAL A 663 15.45 -10.95 7.56
N GLY A 664 16.22 -9.90 7.34
CA GLY A 664 17.37 -9.48 8.13
C GLY A 664 16.99 -8.62 9.35
N ALA A 665 17.89 -8.55 10.34
CA ALA A 665 17.65 -7.86 11.60
C ALA A 665 18.35 -6.50 11.65
N VAL A 666 17.57 -5.43 11.78
CA VAL A 666 18.04 -4.05 11.97
C VAL A 666 17.87 -3.64 13.42
N GLN A 667 18.91 -3.04 14.00
CA GLN A 667 18.89 -2.45 15.34
C GLN A 667 19.00 -0.93 15.26
N PHE A 668 18.43 -0.22 16.23
CA PHE A 668 18.70 1.21 16.39
C PHE A 668 20.16 1.44 16.84
N THR A 669 20.70 2.62 16.50
CA THR A 669 22.01 3.10 17.00
C THR A 669 21.85 4.13 18.10
N ALA A 670 20.76 4.90 18.06
CA ALA A 670 20.33 5.83 19.09
C ALA A 670 18.80 6.07 18.97
N THR A 671 18.22 6.57 20.05
CA THR A 671 16.80 6.96 20.14
C THR A 671 16.69 8.32 20.82
N ASP A 672 15.63 9.05 20.47
CA ASP A 672 15.19 10.28 21.14
C ASP A 672 13.70 10.14 21.52
N GLU A 673 13.24 10.95 22.46
CA GLU A 673 11.83 10.99 22.88
C GLU A 673 11.10 12.15 22.20
N ILE A 674 10.09 11.84 21.39
CA ILE A 674 9.25 12.83 20.68
C ILE A 674 7.79 12.51 20.98
N ASP A 675 7.02 13.49 21.48
CA ASP A 675 5.61 13.29 21.88
C ASP A 675 5.45 12.17 22.96
N ASN A 676 6.45 12.02 23.83
CA ASN A 676 6.63 10.91 24.80
C ASN A 676 6.88 9.53 24.17
N ILE A 677 7.16 9.44 22.86
CA ILE A 677 7.38 8.19 22.15
C ILE A 677 8.87 8.01 21.85
N THR A 678 9.35 6.78 22.04
CA THR A 678 10.71 6.37 21.67
C THR A 678 10.82 6.31 20.15
N ASN A 679 11.38 7.35 19.56
CA ASN A 679 11.69 7.38 18.14
C ASN A 679 13.17 7.05 17.89
N VAL A 680 13.50 6.51 16.72
CA VAL A 680 14.89 6.24 16.34
C VAL A 680 15.55 7.49 15.75
N THR A 681 16.83 7.67 16.03
CA THR A 681 17.68 8.70 15.40
C THR A 681 18.77 8.10 14.52
N GLY A 682 18.65 6.81 14.22
CA GLY A 682 19.53 6.07 13.32
C GLY A 682 19.42 4.56 13.53
N THR A 683 19.74 3.81 12.49
CA THR A 683 19.70 2.35 12.46
C THR A 683 21.00 1.78 11.87
N GLN A 684 21.26 0.51 12.12
CA GLN A 684 22.30 -0.28 11.47
C GLN A 684 21.89 -1.75 11.40
N ILE A 685 22.47 -2.51 10.48
CA ILE A 685 22.29 -3.96 10.47
C ILE A 685 22.86 -4.57 11.77
N ALA A 686 22.11 -5.48 12.39
CA ALA A 686 22.52 -6.12 13.62
C ALA A 686 23.74 -7.01 13.38
N GLY A 687 24.69 -6.99 14.31
CA GLY A 687 26.00 -7.65 14.12
C GLY A 687 25.95 -9.17 13.91
N TYR A 688 24.85 -9.82 14.31
CA TYR A 688 24.57 -11.24 14.11
C TYR A 688 23.78 -11.55 12.83
N SER A 689 23.11 -10.56 12.21
CA SER A 689 22.24 -10.80 11.06
C SER A 689 23.04 -11.32 9.88
N ASN A 690 22.56 -12.41 9.27
CA ASN A 690 23.05 -12.86 7.98
C ASN A 690 22.75 -11.83 6.88
N GLN A 691 23.63 -11.81 5.87
CA GLN A 691 23.71 -10.88 4.76
C GLN A 691 24.11 -11.65 3.49
N GLY A 692 23.77 -11.12 2.32
CA GLY A 692 24.05 -11.74 1.01
C GLY A 692 23.05 -11.32 -0.05
N ASP A 693 23.22 -11.79 -1.28
CA ASP A 693 22.32 -11.55 -2.43
C ASP A 693 20.93 -12.15 -2.25
N ASP A 694 20.81 -13.22 -1.47
CA ASP A 694 19.55 -13.88 -1.12
C ASP A 694 18.75 -13.21 0.01
N LEU A 695 19.21 -12.06 0.53
CA LEU A 695 18.44 -11.27 1.50
C LEU A 695 17.36 -10.44 0.79
N THR A 696 16.09 -10.64 1.17
CA THR A 696 14.95 -9.95 0.53
C THR A 696 14.73 -8.56 1.12
N LEU A 697 14.57 -8.45 2.44
CA LEU A 697 14.42 -7.16 3.14
C LEU A 697 14.86 -7.28 4.61
N SER A 698 14.74 -6.20 5.37
CA SER A 698 15.05 -6.17 6.80
C SER A 698 13.91 -5.60 7.65
N ALA A 699 13.97 -5.86 8.95
CA ALA A 699 13.03 -5.32 9.93
C ALA A 699 13.67 -5.17 11.32
N PRO A 700 13.04 -4.39 12.23
CA PRO A 700 13.49 -4.19 13.60
C PRO A 700 13.72 -5.50 14.38
N THR A 701 14.79 -5.50 15.14
CA THR A 701 15.10 -6.49 16.17
C THR A 701 15.06 -5.84 17.56
N ASP A 702 15.37 -6.56 18.64
CA ASP A 702 15.30 -6.03 20.00
C ASP A 702 13.95 -5.33 20.28
N SER A 703 12.86 -5.92 19.79
CA SER A 703 11.49 -5.38 19.97
C SER A 703 10.94 -5.78 21.33
N ARG A 704 10.12 -4.91 21.93
CA ARG A 704 9.31 -5.28 23.12
C ARG A 704 8.34 -6.39 22.73
N ALA A 705 8.40 -7.50 23.43
CA ALA A 705 7.59 -8.70 23.21
C ALA A 705 7.14 -9.30 24.55
N VAL A 706 6.02 -10.03 24.54
CA VAL A 706 5.46 -10.67 25.73
C VAL A 706 5.87 -12.14 25.77
N ASN A 707 6.51 -12.57 26.86
CA ASN A 707 6.81 -13.97 27.10
C ASN A 707 5.55 -14.72 27.60
N GLY A 708 5.58 -16.05 27.65
CA GLY A 708 4.39 -16.81 28.08
C GLY A 708 3.91 -16.52 29.51
N ASN A 709 4.74 -15.95 30.40
CA ASN A 709 4.33 -15.58 31.76
C ASN A 709 3.62 -14.21 31.83
N GLY A 710 3.53 -13.48 30.72
CA GLY A 710 3.10 -12.08 30.67
C GLY A 710 4.21 -11.06 30.98
N ASP A 711 5.48 -11.46 31.07
CA ASP A 711 6.57 -10.49 31.24
C ASP A 711 6.92 -9.85 29.87
N ILE A 712 6.92 -8.52 29.81
CA ILE A 712 7.40 -7.76 28.65
C ILE A 712 8.94 -7.73 28.69
N THR A 713 9.59 -8.21 27.61
CA THR A 713 11.05 -8.26 27.48
C THR A 713 11.51 -7.85 26.08
N ASP A 714 12.82 -7.64 25.89
CA ASP A 714 13.41 -7.43 24.57
C ASP A 714 13.65 -8.77 23.86
N PHE A 715 13.11 -8.92 22.66
CA PHE A 715 13.31 -10.09 21.81
C PHE A 715 14.35 -9.78 20.71
N PRO A 716 15.56 -10.37 20.74
CA PRO A 716 16.59 -10.17 19.73
C PRO A 716 16.51 -11.19 18.57
N GLY A 717 17.28 -10.95 17.51
CA GLY A 717 17.50 -11.89 16.40
C GLY A 717 16.74 -11.55 15.11
N THR A 718 17.11 -12.19 14.01
CA THR A 718 16.28 -12.25 12.78
C THR A 718 14.94 -12.95 13.03
N SER A 719 14.88 -13.77 14.10
CA SER A 719 13.66 -14.33 14.67
C SER A 719 12.69 -13.28 15.21
N CYS A 720 13.18 -12.12 15.67
CA CYS A 720 12.35 -10.94 15.99
C CYS A 720 12.04 -10.08 14.74
N ALA A 721 12.90 -10.08 13.72
CA ALA A 721 12.68 -9.27 12.53
C ALA A 721 11.53 -9.80 11.65
N ASN A 722 11.48 -11.11 11.39
CA ASN A 722 10.42 -11.71 10.55
C ASN A 722 8.96 -11.53 11.08
N PRO A 723 8.60 -11.64 12.39
CA PRO A 723 7.24 -11.37 12.83
C PRO A 723 6.81 -9.90 12.62
N ASN A 724 7.76 -8.95 12.58
CA ASN A 724 7.45 -7.57 12.20
C ASN A 724 6.98 -7.51 10.73
N VAL A 725 7.71 -8.13 9.79
CA VAL A 725 7.32 -8.20 8.36
C VAL A 725 6.03 -9.00 8.17
N ALA A 726 5.83 -10.11 8.89
CA ALA A 726 4.59 -10.88 8.86
C ALA A 726 3.39 -10.02 9.29
N GLY A 727 3.51 -9.27 10.38
CA GLY A 727 2.47 -8.32 10.81
C GLY A 727 2.12 -7.30 9.73
N VAL A 728 3.12 -6.71 9.06
CA VAL A 728 2.87 -5.75 7.98
C VAL A 728 2.25 -6.41 6.75
N ALA A 729 2.70 -7.61 6.36
CA ALA A 729 2.08 -8.39 5.28
C ALA A 729 0.59 -8.68 5.55
N ALA A 730 0.24 -8.95 6.82
CA ALA A 730 -1.15 -9.14 7.22
C ALA A 730 -1.98 -7.86 7.09
N LEU A 731 -1.44 -6.67 7.40
CA LEU A 731 -2.11 -5.38 7.15
C LEU A 731 -2.30 -5.11 5.65
N VAL A 732 -1.30 -5.38 4.82
CA VAL A 732 -1.36 -5.22 3.35
C VAL A 732 -2.47 -6.07 2.75
N TRP A 733 -2.58 -7.35 3.11
CA TRP A 733 -3.66 -8.22 2.63
C TRP A 733 -5.02 -7.92 3.23
N SER A 734 -5.08 -7.41 4.46
CA SER A 734 -6.34 -7.02 5.09
C SER A 734 -6.99 -5.83 4.39
N GLU A 735 -6.19 -5.02 3.69
CA GLU A 735 -6.65 -3.97 2.80
C GLU A 735 -7.11 -4.52 1.44
N ASN A 736 -6.37 -5.48 0.87
CA ASN A 736 -6.64 -6.02 -0.45
C ASN A 736 -6.38 -7.53 -0.54
N THR A 737 -7.40 -8.34 -0.27
CA THR A 737 -7.33 -9.81 -0.37
C THR A 737 -7.25 -10.33 -1.80
N CYS A 738 -7.36 -9.49 -2.84
CA CYS A 738 -7.20 -9.91 -4.23
C CYS A 738 -5.73 -10.07 -4.66
N LEU A 739 -4.77 -9.57 -3.87
CA LEU A 739 -3.34 -9.73 -4.11
C LEU A 739 -2.89 -11.19 -3.92
N SER A 740 -1.95 -11.66 -4.75
CA SER A 740 -1.20 -12.91 -4.53
C SER A 740 -0.12 -12.75 -3.45
N GLY A 741 0.50 -13.84 -3.02
CA GLY A 741 1.64 -13.77 -2.10
C GLY A 741 2.86 -13.07 -2.71
N SER A 742 3.02 -13.18 -4.04
CA SER A 742 4.06 -12.47 -4.79
C SER A 742 3.80 -10.97 -4.87
N ASP A 743 2.56 -10.55 -5.12
CA ASP A 743 2.20 -9.13 -5.10
C ASP A 743 2.48 -8.52 -3.72
N VAL A 744 2.18 -9.24 -2.63
CA VAL A 744 2.50 -8.77 -1.26
C VAL A 744 4.01 -8.63 -1.05
N ARG A 745 4.83 -9.60 -1.47
CA ARG A 745 6.30 -9.47 -1.39
C ARG A 745 6.79 -8.24 -2.17
N ASP A 746 6.29 -8.04 -3.38
CA ASP A 746 6.70 -6.93 -4.25
C ASP A 746 6.21 -5.57 -3.73
N LEU A 747 5.06 -5.51 -3.05
CA LEU A 747 4.63 -4.30 -2.35
C LEU A 747 5.55 -3.99 -1.17
N LEU A 748 5.92 -4.98 -0.36
CA LEU A 748 6.79 -4.81 0.81
C LEU A 748 8.23 -4.42 0.43
N THR A 749 8.76 -4.91 -0.68
CA THR A 749 10.11 -4.57 -1.16
C THR A 749 10.19 -3.19 -1.80
N HIS A 750 9.16 -2.76 -2.54
CA HIS A 750 9.16 -1.45 -3.21
C HIS A 750 8.62 -0.31 -2.34
N SER A 751 7.92 -0.61 -1.25
CA SER A 751 7.57 0.37 -0.22
C SER A 751 8.68 0.63 0.80
N ALA A 752 9.69 -0.26 0.88
CA ALA A 752 10.72 -0.24 1.90
C ALA A 752 11.51 1.07 1.98
N MET A 753 11.99 1.40 3.19
CA MET A 753 13.00 2.43 3.43
C MET A 753 14.37 1.93 2.99
N ASP A 754 14.92 2.56 1.95
CA ASP A 754 16.21 2.24 1.34
C ASP A 754 17.37 2.55 2.30
N LEU A 755 17.77 1.54 3.08
CA LEU A 755 18.89 1.62 4.01
C LEU A 755 20.17 1.13 3.35
N GLY A 756 21.25 1.91 3.43
CA GLY A 756 22.57 1.51 2.95
C GLY A 756 22.92 2.09 1.59
N ALA A 757 23.10 1.22 0.59
CA ALA A 757 23.44 1.63 -0.78
C ALA A 757 22.20 1.62 -1.67
N ALA A 758 21.88 2.80 -2.23
CA ALA A 758 20.63 3.06 -2.94
C ALA A 758 20.16 1.93 -3.87
N GLY A 759 18.93 1.47 -3.64
CA GLY A 759 18.36 0.26 -4.22
C GLY A 759 18.55 -0.96 -3.33
N ARG A 760 18.59 -2.14 -3.94
CA ARG A 760 18.75 -3.41 -3.21
C ARG A 760 20.24 -3.68 -2.92
N ASP A 761 20.60 -3.91 -1.66
CA ASP A 761 21.97 -4.24 -1.23
C ASP A 761 22.06 -5.52 -0.37
N ASP A 762 23.27 -6.07 -0.22
CA ASP A 762 23.49 -7.35 0.49
C ASP A 762 23.32 -7.24 2.01
N ALA A 763 23.36 -6.02 2.57
CA ALA A 763 23.32 -5.79 4.00
C ALA A 763 21.88 -5.65 4.51
N PHE A 764 21.01 -4.97 3.76
CA PHE A 764 19.63 -4.68 4.16
C PHE A 764 18.57 -5.32 3.25
N GLY A 765 18.96 -5.93 2.12
CA GLY A 765 18.02 -6.36 1.08
C GLY A 765 17.48 -5.15 0.33
N HIS A 766 16.17 -5.10 0.09
CA HIS A 766 15.49 -3.91 -0.44
C HIS A 766 15.36 -2.76 0.58
N GLY A 767 15.87 -2.93 1.82
CA GLY A 767 15.74 -1.95 2.89
C GLY A 767 14.87 -2.44 4.04
N MET A 768 14.46 -1.52 4.92
CA MET A 768 13.58 -1.83 6.05
C MET A 768 12.11 -1.69 5.67
N VAL A 769 11.26 -2.66 6.07
CA VAL A 769 9.82 -2.61 5.77
C VAL A 769 9.17 -1.31 6.25
N ASN A 770 8.37 -0.68 5.37
CA ASN A 770 7.49 0.44 5.70
C ASN A 770 6.03 0.00 5.61
N ALA A 771 5.28 0.13 6.71
CA ALA A 771 3.91 -0.31 6.81
C ALA A 771 2.90 0.65 6.16
N GLU A 772 2.97 1.97 6.43
CA GLU A 772 2.02 2.93 5.84
C GLU A 772 2.14 2.94 4.30
N ALA A 773 3.36 2.99 3.76
CA ALA A 773 3.59 3.01 2.31
C ALA A 773 3.14 1.72 1.61
N ALA A 774 3.33 0.54 2.24
CA ALA A 774 2.83 -0.72 1.69
C ALA A 774 1.29 -0.77 1.69
N VAL A 775 0.65 -0.34 2.80
CA VAL A 775 -0.81 -0.37 2.96
C VAL A 775 -1.48 0.67 2.06
N ARG A 776 -0.93 1.88 1.91
CA ARG A 776 -1.44 2.89 0.96
C ARG A 776 -1.49 2.39 -0.47
N ARG A 777 -0.44 1.70 -0.93
CA ARG A 777 -0.42 1.11 -2.27
C ARG A 777 -1.42 -0.06 -2.41
N SER A 778 -1.56 -0.88 -1.37
CA SER A 778 -2.61 -1.92 -1.31
C SER A 778 -4.02 -1.32 -1.42
N HIS A 779 -4.27 -0.23 -0.69
CA HIS A 779 -5.51 0.55 -0.71
C HIS A 779 -5.78 1.15 -2.09
N ALA A 780 -4.79 1.79 -2.71
CA ALA A 780 -4.91 2.33 -4.07
C ALA A 780 -5.33 1.25 -5.09
N LEU A 781 -4.73 0.07 -5.02
CA LEU A 781 -5.07 -1.08 -5.87
C LEU A 781 -6.46 -1.67 -5.55
N ALA A 782 -6.95 -1.53 -4.31
CA ALA A 782 -8.27 -2.01 -3.90
C ALA A 782 -9.39 -1.06 -4.36
N GLU A 783 -9.21 0.24 -4.16
CA GLU A 783 -10.20 1.28 -4.49
C GLU A 783 -10.30 1.55 -5.99
N ASN A 784 -9.16 1.63 -6.69
CA ASN A 784 -9.13 1.86 -8.13
C ASN A 784 -7.95 1.16 -8.81
N TYR A 785 -8.09 -0.16 -9.00
CA TYR A 785 -7.09 -1.00 -9.66
C TYR A 785 -6.63 -0.45 -11.03
N GLU A 786 -7.53 0.07 -11.87
CA GLU A 786 -7.20 0.54 -13.23
C GLU A 786 -6.24 1.74 -13.17
N LEU A 787 -6.60 2.75 -12.38
CA LEU A 787 -5.79 3.96 -12.17
C LEU A 787 -4.47 3.66 -11.47
N ALA A 788 -4.49 2.85 -10.40
CA ALA A 788 -3.29 2.48 -9.66
C ALA A 788 -2.32 1.64 -10.53
N SER A 789 -2.83 0.83 -11.45
CA SER A 789 -2.03 -0.04 -12.34
C SER A 789 -1.33 0.70 -13.48
N PHE A 790 -1.53 2.01 -13.64
CA PHE A 790 -0.68 2.85 -14.51
C PHE A 790 0.78 2.93 -14.03
N TYR A 791 1.02 2.57 -12.77
CA TYR A 791 2.35 2.46 -12.17
C TYR A 791 2.60 1.02 -11.73
N THR A 792 3.77 0.47 -12.07
CA THR A 792 4.23 -0.81 -11.52
C THR A 792 4.68 -0.66 -10.07
N ASN A 793 4.88 -1.77 -9.36
CA ASN A 793 5.36 -1.72 -7.97
C ASN A 793 6.76 -1.06 -7.88
N ASP A 794 7.63 -1.30 -8.86
CA ASP A 794 8.94 -0.65 -9.02
C ASP A 794 8.88 0.88 -9.25
N GLN A 795 7.69 1.45 -9.50
CA GLN A 795 7.51 2.84 -9.93
C GLN A 795 6.71 3.71 -8.94
N PHE A 796 5.93 3.13 -8.01
CA PHE A 796 4.89 3.92 -7.33
C PHE A 796 5.38 4.93 -6.27
N LEU A 797 6.66 4.85 -5.88
CA LEU A 797 7.35 5.81 -4.99
C LEU A 797 8.63 6.38 -5.61
N ALA A 798 8.80 6.22 -6.93
CA ALA A 798 9.97 6.69 -7.67
C ALA A 798 10.03 8.23 -7.74
#